data_AF-L0JKT1-F1
#
_entry.id   AF-L0JKT1-F1
#
_cell.length_a   1.000
_cell.length_b   1.000
_cell.length_c   1.000
_cell.angle_alpha   90.00
_cell.angle_beta   90.00
_cell.angle_gamma   90.00
#
_symmetry.space_group_name_H-M   'P 1'
#
loop_
_entity.id
_entity.type
_entity.pdbx_description
1 polymer ?
#
loop_
_entity_poly.entity_id
_entity_poly.type
_entity_poly.pdbx_seq_one_letter_code
_entity_poly.pdbx_strand_id
1 'polypeptide(L)'
;MPQYPRRTLLGGIGTTMALGLAGTTASSTAANGTRDSADAPSFDTLLDRLPASVAADQLTMSVMDLERRREANEPYGPNATTGAFEIDDETVAKQATVYATGDEFTQSVTVLTGEIDLDGDGESRETDDGIAYDRYEAGEQVAAVTDEAVVIAQEAAVLSDAVAAGAGDADRLLDSMPLLAEAFDSYEDADGYSVSVGDDFQPPEIDATAEYVVRAMTVLGPDTMAMDFGVSFTDADDVTDELVERLEGEFAYMATTNEPTTEVDGSLVTITVERDLAAERAAQEHDSPGALHVARDLDLDDDLLEIEIGHGDPTPIEDLTLEVGDEEYDRDVWTNGHGTLEEGDTIVIETDDVEPNCSVTLTHDHEYGSSSSSTTLLSHFRFEFAYDPDATELTVEYADEFPLDGDEVWLAVHEDRPTYGFRGDDAEPTATAQPWTGTTMESGDDATIADVDPGDVVSVCWGEPSFRESLSTHRAQPPGTVVFEYDYEEQSLAATLELDDDTERSASAYELLIDGEPADTQWADAADTVASGTTIEVDAVPVGADVEVVWGEDDVRVGSAYPQPTIDLAFTDDGTAVEHVGGDSVDASALEARVWTEGDNVEIDLADEIDGDFEKGDTIPVDASATHGLSLIYEGQYHIGYAHTA
;
A
#
# COMPACT_ATOMS: atom_id res chain seq x y z
N MET A 1 37.68 -6.33 27.78
CA MET A 1 38.21 -6.22 26.41
C MET A 1 38.61 -4.78 26.14
N PRO A 2 39.45 -4.47 25.14
CA PRO A 2 39.66 -3.08 24.75
C PRO A 2 38.33 -2.50 24.25
N GLN A 3 37.83 -1.45 24.91
CA GLN A 3 36.72 -0.64 24.41
C GLN A 3 37.19 0.07 23.14
N TYR A 4 36.55 -0.24 22.02
CA TYR A 4 36.78 0.48 20.77
C TYR A 4 36.07 1.84 20.81
N PRO A 5 36.67 2.89 20.23
CA PRO A 5 36.17 4.25 20.40
C PRO A 5 34.88 4.49 19.61
N ARG A 6 33.75 4.65 20.29
CA ARG A 6 32.56 5.30 19.74
C ARG A 6 32.87 6.78 19.47
N ARG A 7 32.38 7.29 18.33
CA ARG A 7 32.43 8.66 17.77
C ARG A 7 33.59 8.93 16.80
N THR A 8 33.28 8.77 15.53
CA THR A 8 33.57 9.80 14.52
C THR A 8 32.26 10.15 13.82
N LEU A 9 31.74 11.35 14.06
CA LEU A 9 30.64 11.94 13.29
C LEU A 9 31.12 12.13 11.85
N LEU A 10 30.57 11.35 10.93
CA LEU A 10 30.48 11.66 9.51
C LEU A 10 29.00 11.50 9.17
N GLY A 11 28.38 12.59 8.70
CA GLY A 11 26.97 12.62 8.38
C GLY A 11 26.68 11.71 7.21
N GLY A 12 26.08 10.56 7.50
CA GLY A 12 25.36 9.76 6.54
C GLY A 12 23.90 10.18 6.60
N ILE A 13 23.51 11.05 5.68
CA ILE A 13 22.11 11.20 5.26
C ILE A 13 22.20 11.32 3.75
N GLY A 14 21.73 10.30 3.04
CA GLY A 14 21.83 10.20 1.59
C GLY A 14 20.66 9.42 1.02
N THR A 15 19.46 9.67 1.55
CA THR A 15 18.23 9.07 1.03
C THR A 15 17.35 10.17 0.43
N THR A 16 16.92 9.91 -0.80
CA THR A 16 15.72 10.42 -1.49
C THR A 16 15.69 11.85 -2.02
N MET A 17 16.28 12.05 -3.21
CA MET A 17 15.68 12.86 -4.29
C MET A 17 15.52 12.12 -5.63
N ALA A 18 15.58 10.78 -5.63
CA ALA A 18 15.32 9.95 -6.81
C ALA A 18 13.88 9.41 -6.92
N LEU A 19 12.98 9.73 -5.97
CA LEU A 19 11.61 9.20 -5.95
C LEU A 19 10.58 10.31 -6.16
N GLY A 20 10.24 10.52 -7.42
CA GLY A 20 9.07 11.29 -7.85
C GLY A 20 8.90 11.16 -9.36
N LEU A 21 8.09 10.18 -9.79
CA LEU A 21 7.70 9.85 -11.18
C LEU A 21 8.53 8.79 -11.93
N ALA A 22 9.07 7.79 -11.25
CA ALA A 22 9.31 6.48 -11.86
C ALA A 22 8.15 5.53 -11.48
N GLY A 23 7.29 5.22 -12.45
CA GLY A 23 6.30 4.15 -12.37
C GLY A 23 4.88 4.55 -11.95
N THR A 24 3.95 4.51 -12.91
CA THR A 24 2.58 4.07 -12.60
C THR A 24 2.18 2.93 -13.56
N THR A 25 1.95 1.78 -12.92
CA THR A 25 1.20 0.57 -13.31
C THR A 25 1.65 -0.29 -14.51
N ALA A 26 1.82 -1.58 -14.20
CA ALA A 26 2.22 -2.64 -15.12
C ALA A 26 1.05 -3.25 -15.89
N SER A 27 1.25 -3.48 -17.19
CA SER A 27 0.69 -4.62 -17.92
C SER A 27 1.49 -4.89 -19.18
N SER A 28 1.85 -6.15 -19.40
CA SER A 28 2.71 -6.61 -20.49
C SER A 28 1.91 -6.94 -21.76
N THR A 29 2.39 -6.54 -22.94
CA THR A 29 2.60 -7.41 -24.14
C THR A 29 3.35 -6.61 -25.22
N ALA A 30 4.38 -7.20 -25.83
CA ALA A 30 5.21 -6.59 -26.87
C ALA A 30 4.78 -7.01 -28.29
N ALA A 31 4.73 -6.06 -29.24
CA ALA A 31 4.78 -6.36 -30.67
C ALA A 31 5.42 -5.22 -31.51
N ASN A 32 6.72 -5.38 -31.82
CA ASN A 32 7.51 -4.45 -32.64
C ASN A 32 6.91 -4.13 -34.03
N GLY A 33 6.67 -2.84 -34.29
CA GLY A 33 6.46 -2.29 -35.63
C GLY A 33 7.10 -0.91 -35.81
N THR A 34 8.19 -0.82 -36.55
CA THR A 34 8.89 0.44 -36.87
C THR A 34 8.05 1.32 -37.83
N ARG A 35 7.83 2.59 -37.49
CA ARG A 35 7.26 3.65 -38.36
C ARG A 35 8.19 4.88 -38.42
N ASP A 36 8.08 5.66 -39.51
CA ASP A 36 8.94 6.81 -39.86
C ASP A 36 8.55 8.10 -39.09
N SER A 37 9.51 8.70 -38.35
CA SER A 37 9.37 9.85 -37.43
C SER A 37 9.27 11.25 -38.06
N ALA A 38 8.58 11.44 -39.20
CA ALA A 38 8.70 12.69 -39.98
C ALA A 38 7.56 13.72 -39.84
N ASP A 39 6.51 13.49 -39.05
CA ASP A 39 5.34 14.40 -38.94
C ASP A 39 4.73 14.44 -37.52
N ALA A 40 5.55 14.37 -36.45
CA ALA A 40 5.02 14.48 -35.08
C ALA A 40 4.67 15.95 -34.71
N PRO A 41 3.51 16.22 -34.09
CA PRO A 41 3.11 17.57 -33.67
C PRO A 41 4.07 18.16 -32.62
N SER A 42 4.28 19.48 -32.59
CA SER A 42 5.05 20.12 -31.51
C SER A 42 4.29 20.03 -30.17
N PHE A 43 5.00 20.18 -29.05
CA PHE A 43 4.36 20.25 -27.73
C PHE A 43 3.33 21.38 -27.60
N ASP A 44 3.40 22.39 -28.47
CA ASP A 44 2.42 23.48 -28.54
C ASP A 44 0.98 22.96 -28.61
N THR A 45 0.71 21.89 -29.36
CA THR A 45 -0.65 21.31 -29.49
C THR A 45 -1.19 20.79 -28.15
N LEU A 46 -0.31 20.25 -27.30
CA LEU A 46 -0.65 19.76 -25.97
C LEU A 46 -0.80 20.92 -24.98
N LEU A 47 0.20 21.82 -24.98
CA LEU A 47 0.28 22.97 -24.06
C LEU A 47 -0.88 23.95 -24.28
N ASP A 48 -1.29 24.16 -25.53
CA ASP A 48 -2.41 25.01 -25.91
C ASP A 48 -3.75 24.52 -25.31
N ARG A 49 -3.85 23.23 -24.96
CA ARG A 49 -5.04 22.61 -24.39
C ARG A 49 -5.05 22.58 -22.86
N LEU A 50 -3.99 23.05 -22.21
CA LEU A 50 -3.96 23.16 -20.75
C LEU A 50 -4.66 24.45 -20.32
N PRO A 51 -5.83 24.39 -19.67
CA PRO A 51 -6.60 25.58 -19.35
C PRO A 51 -6.05 26.29 -18.10
N ALA A 52 -6.27 27.60 -18.00
CA ALA A 52 -5.92 28.36 -16.78
C ALA A 52 -6.71 27.92 -15.54
N SER A 53 -7.82 27.20 -15.69
CA SER A 53 -8.63 26.70 -14.58
C SER A 53 -7.95 25.61 -13.74
N VAL A 54 -6.87 24.98 -14.25
CA VAL A 54 -6.05 24.03 -13.47
C VAL A 54 -4.85 24.69 -12.77
N ALA A 55 -4.72 26.02 -12.85
CA ALA A 55 -3.66 26.73 -12.14
C ALA A 55 -3.84 26.63 -10.62
N ALA A 56 -2.78 26.26 -9.92
CA ALA A 56 -2.73 26.14 -8.47
C ALA A 56 -1.43 26.77 -7.92
N ASP A 57 -1.42 27.10 -6.63
CA ASP A 57 -0.22 27.63 -5.95
C ASP A 57 0.90 26.57 -5.88
N GLN A 58 0.53 25.29 -5.83
CA GLN A 58 1.42 24.14 -5.87
C GLN A 58 0.98 23.18 -6.97
N LEU A 59 1.81 22.99 -7.99
CA LEU A 59 1.50 22.11 -9.11
C LEU A 59 2.75 21.49 -9.72
N THR A 60 2.56 20.33 -10.34
CA THR A 60 3.53 19.72 -11.25
C THR A 60 2.91 19.58 -12.63
N MET A 61 3.59 20.10 -13.64
CA MET A 61 3.26 19.88 -15.04
C MET A 61 4.34 19.04 -15.71
N SER A 62 3.94 17.96 -16.36
CA SER A 62 4.84 17.14 -17.17
C SER A 62 4.36 17.05 -18.61
N VAL A 63 5.30 17.14 -19.55
CA VAL A 63 5.08 16.99 -20.98
C VAL A 63 6.11 16.02 -21.52
N MET A 64 5.70 15.04 -22.32
CA MET A 64 6.60 14.00 -22.81
C MET A 64 6.28 13.63 -24.26
N ASP A 65 7.34 13.48 -25.07
CA ASP A 65 7.30 12.82 -26.37
C ASP A 65 7.56 11.32 -26.15
N LEU A 66 6.48 10.55 -26.05
CA LEU A 66 6.55 9.12 -25.75
C LEU A 66 7.15 8.34 -26.92
N GLU A 67 6.85 8.72 -28.17
CA GLU A 67 7.46 8.13 -29.36
C GLU A 67 8.98 8.27 -29.32
N ARG A 68 9.47 9.47 -29.01
CA ARG A 68 10.89 9.74 -28.94
C ARG A 68 11.55 9.04 -27.77
N ARG A 69 10.94 9.07 -26.57
CA ARG A 69 11.48 8.38 -25.39
C ARG A 69 11.51 6.86 -25.55
N ARG A 70 10.57 6.25 -26.30
CA ARG A 70 10.61 4.81 -26.63
C ARG A 70 11.79 4.41 -27.52
N GLU A 71 12.44 5.35 -28.19
CA GLU A 71 13.70 5.07 -28.89
C GLU A 71 14.85 4.80 -27.91
N ALA A 72 14.73 5.26 -26.67
CA ALA A 72 15.66 4.99 -25.59
C ALA A 72 15.25 3.71 -24.83
N ASN A 73 16.23 2.86 -24.53
CA ASN A 73 16.06 1.63 -23.75
C ASN A 73 16.07 1.95 -22.25
N GLU A 74 15.14 2.80 -21.82
CA GLU A 74 15.02 3.15 -20.39
C GLU A 74 14.64 1.90 -19.56
N PRO A 75 15.16 1.76 -18.31
CA PRO A 75 14.85 0.63 -17.44
C PRO A 75 13.35 0.51 -17.12
N TYR A 76 12.71 1.66 -16.93
CA TYR A 76 11.27 1.81 -16.82
C TYR A 76 10.81 2.55 -18.08
N GLY A 77 10.35 1.81 -19.09
CA GLY A 77 9.88 2.39 -20.34
C GLY A 77 8.83 3.49 -20.10
N PRO A 78 8.76 4.51 -20.95
CA PRO A 78 7.81 5.60 -20.77
C PRO A 78 6.37 5.12 -21.05
N ASN A 79 5.50 5.19 -20.04
CA ASN A 79 4.09 4.83 -20.13
C ASN A 79 3.21 6.08 -20.22
N ALA A 80 2.07 5.98 -20.88
CA ALA A 80 1.10 7.07 -20.92
C ALA A 80 0.23 7.05 -19.67
N THR A 81 -0.16 8.22 -19.18
CA THR A 81 -1.17 8.35 -18.11
C THR A 81 -2.54 8.36 -18.74
N THR A 82 -3.19 7.21 -18.81
CA THR A 82 -4.45 7.02 -19.55
C THR A 82 -5.68 7.01 -18.63
N GLY A 83 -5.48 7.07 -17.31
CA GLY A 83 -6.56 7.09 -16.33
C GLY A 83 -7.42 5.82 -16.39
N ALA A 84 -8.74 5.97 -16.29
CA ALA A 84 -9.70 4.87 -16.34
C ALA A 84 -10.02 4.39 -17.77
N PHE A 85 -9.41 4.98 -18.81
CA PHE A 85 -9.82 4.77 -20.21
C PHE A 85 -9.09 3.63 -20.94
N GLU A 86 -8.30 2.80 -20.24
CA GLU A 86 -7.62 1.59 -20.78
C GLU A 86 -6.94 1.79 -22.15
N ILE A 87 -6.42 2.99 -22.41
CA ILE A 87 -5.80 3.34 -23.70
C ILE A 87 -4.47 2.59 -23.83
N ASP A 88 -4.25 1.96 -24.98
CA ASP A 88 -2.99 1.29 -25.28
C ASP A 88 -1.85 2.30 -25.38
N ASP A 89 -0.82 2.13 -24.55
CA ASP A 89 0.32 3.05 -24.47
C ASP A 89 0.98 3.27 -25.84
N GLU A 90 1.13 2.23 -26.67
CA GLU A 90 1.82 2.33 -27.98
C GLU A 90 1.09 3.26 -28.95
N THR A 91 -0.20 3.53 -28.74
CA THR A 91 -1.00 4.43 -29.57
C THR A 91 -0.79 5.91 -29.24
N VAL A 92 -0.30 6.20 -28.03
CA VAL A 92 -0.04 7.56 -27.56
C VAL A 92 1.33 8.02 -28.05
N ALA A 93 1.35 9.10 -28.81
CA ALA A 93 2.57 9.71 -29.33
C ALA A 93 3.19 10.71 -28.36
N LYS A 94 2.37 11.61 -27.81
CA LYS A 94 2.81 12.63 -26.85
C LYS A 94 1.74 12.86 -25.80
N GLN A 95 2.18 13.30 -24.62
CA GLN A 95 1.33 13.57 -23.48
C GLN A 95 1.71 14.86 -22.76
N ALA A 96 0.72 15.57 -22.24
CA ALA A 96 0.88 16.57 -21.19
C ALA A 96 -0.01 16.23 -20.00
N THR A 97 0.44 16.45 -18.78
CA THR A 97 -0.34 16.22 -17.56
C THR A 97 -0.04 17.26 -16.50
N VAL A 98 -1.09 17.68 -15.80
CA VAL A 98 -1.02 18.64 -14.70
C VAL A 98 -1.63 18.01 -13.45
N TYR A 99 -0.87 18.03 -12.36
CA TYR A 99 -1.29 17.60 -11.03
C TYR A 99 -1.19 18.78 -10.08
N ALA A 100 -2.18 18.93 -9.20
CA ALA A 100 -2.11 19.81 -8.04
C ALA A 100 -1.64 18.98 -6.83
N THR A 101 -0.66 19.50 -6.09
CA THR A 101 0.02 18.76 -5.00
C THR A 101 -0.21 19.37 -3.62
N GLY A 102 -1.24 20.19 -3.44
CA GLY A 102 -1.61 20.77 -2.15
C GLY A 102 -2.21 19.77 -1.17
N ASP A 103 -3.17 20.22 -0.33
CA ASP A 103 -3.77 19.40 0.75
C ASP A 103 -4.32 18.04 0.27
N GLU A 104 -4.72 17.93 -1.00
CA GLU A 104 -5.14 16.67 -1.64
C GLU A 104 -4.52 16.55 -3.04
N PHE A 105 -3.89 15.40 -3.34
CA PHE A 105 -3.37 15.11 -4.68
C PHE A 105 -4.51 15.01 -5.69
N THR A 106 -4.51 15.89 -6.69
CA THR A 106 -5.55 15.91 -7.73
C THR A 106 -4.92 15.93 -9.12
N GLN A 107 -5.06 14.83 -9.86
CA GLN A 107 -4.80 14.83 -11.30
C GLN A 107 -5.87 15.67 -11.99
N SER A 108 -5.47 16.86 -12.42
CA SER A 108 -6.41 17.91 -12.85
C SER A 108 -6.77 17.74 -14.32
N VAL A 109 -5.77 17.53 -15.19
CA VAL A 109 -5.99 17.30 -16.62
C VAL A 109 -4.84 16.54 -17.25
N THR A 110 -5.17 15.66 -18.20
CA THR A 110 -4.22 15.00 -19.10
C THR A 110 -4.62 15.23 -20.54
N VAL A 111 -3.67 15.57 -21.40
CA VAL A 111 -3.86 15.73 -22.85
C VAL A 111 -2.96 14.73 -23.56
N LEU A 112 -3.54 13.94 -24.45
CA LEU A 112 -2.87 12.91 -25.23
C LEU A 112 -3.03 13.19 -26.71
N THR A 113 -1.97 12.95 -27.49
CA THR A 113 -2.01 12.97 -28.96
C THR A 113 -1.51 11.62 -29.48
N GLY A 114 -2.07 11.14 -30.58
CA GLY A 114 -1.71 9.83 -31.14
C GLY A 114 -2.85 9.23 -31.96
N GLU A 115 -2.69 7.97 -32.36
CA GLU A 115 -3.76 7.18 -33.01
C GLU A 115 -4.65 6.53 -31.94
N ILE A 116 -5.31 7.36 -31.12
CA ILE A 116 -6.05 6.93 -29.93
C ILE A 116 -7.53 6.74 -30.28
N ASP A 117 -8.04 5.53 -30.03
CA ASP A 117 -9.46 5.21 -30.10
C ASP A 117 -9.95 4.84 -28.68
N LEU A 118 -11.03 5.47 -28.22
CA LEU A 118 -11.67 5.13 -26.93
C LEU A 118 -12.79 4.12 -27.15
N ASP A 119 -12.88 3.12 -26.27
CA ASP A 119 -13.96 2.15 -26.30
C ASP A 119 -15.32 2.78 -25.93
N GLY A 120 -16.36 2.35 -26.63
CA GLY A 120 -17.74 2.78 -26.42
C GLY A 120 -18.25 3.82 -27.44
N ASP A 121 -19.54 4.18 -27.29
CA ASP A 121 -20.18 5.20 -28.12
C ASP A 121 -20.09 6.56 -27.41
N GLY A 122 -19.21 7.45 -27.88
CA GLY A 122 -19.09 8.81 -27.35
C GLY A 122 -20.36 9.64 -27.55
N GLU A 123 -20.67 10.50 -26.58
CA GLU A 123 -21.74 11.49 -26.70
C GLU A 123 -21.20 12.74 -27.40
N SER A 124 -21.64 13.01 -28.63
CA SER A 124 -21.28 14.26 -29.32
C SER A 124 -21.81 15.48 -28.57
N ARG A 125 -20.89 16.34 -28.14
CA ARG A 125 -21.15 17.60 -27.46
C ARG A 125 -20.53 18.77 -28.21
N GLU A 126 -20.94 19.97 -27.82
CA GLU A 126 -20.44 21.22 -28.36
C GLU A 126 -20.16 22.14 -27.16
N THR A 127 -18.99 22.78 -27.12
CA THR A 127 -18.70 23.82 -26.12
C THR A 127 -19.62 25.04 -26.29
N ASP A 128 -19.68 25.92 -25.30
CA ASP A 128 -20.50 27.15 -25.37
C ASP A 128 -20.16 28.05 -26.58
N ASP A 129 -18.93 27.93 -27.10
CA ASP A 129 -18.41 28.68 -28.25
C ASP A 129 -18.50 27.92 -29.59
N GLY A 130 -19.07 26.70 -29.60
CA GLY A 130 -19.40 25.98 -30.82
C GLY A 130 -18.41 24.90 -31.26
N ILE A 131 -17.51 24.43 -30.37
CA ILE A 131 -16.50 23.43 -30.69
C ILE A 131 -17.07 22.04 -30.44
N ALA A 132 -17.19 21.23 -31.50
CA ALA A 132 -17.68 19.86 -31.39
C ALA A 132 -16.59 18.92 -30.88
N TYR A 133 -16.95 18.03 -29.95
CA TYR A 133 -16.11 16.96 -29.44
C TYR A 133 -16.98 15.77 -29.00
N ASP A 134 -16.43 14.57 -29.03
CA ASP A 134 -17.13 13.39 -28.52
C ASP A 134 -16.71 13.15 -27.06
N ARG A 135 -17.70 13.09 -26.16
CA ARG A 135 -17.49 12.93 -24.72
C ARG A 135 -17.66 11.48 -24.30
N TYR A 136 -16.71 10.99 -23.51
CA TYR A 136 -16.70 9.65 -22.92
C TYR A 136 -16.64 9.74 -21.39
N GLU A 137 -17.11 8.71 -20.71
CA GLU A 137 -17.10 8.60 -19.25
C GLU A 137 -16.57 7.21 -18.87
N ALA A 138 -15.65 7.15 -17.91
CA ALA A 138 -15.12 5.91 -17.35
C ALA A 138 -14.86 6.11 -15.85
N GLY A 139 -15.62 5.40 -15.01
CA GLY A 139 -15.58 5.61 -13.56
C GLY A 139 -15.95 7.05 -13.18
N GLU A 140 -15.05 7.73 -12.46
CA GLU A 140 -15.19 9.13 -12.05
C GLU A 140 -14.53 10.12 -13.04
N GLN A 141 -13.97 9.63 -14.14
CA GLN A 141 -13.26 10.45 -15.12
C GLN A 141 -14.08 10.66 -16.39
N VAL A 142 -13.79 11.77 -17.06
CA VAL A 142 -14.41 12.17 -18.32
C VAL A 142 -13.33 12.43 -19.36
N ALA A 143 -13.60 12.05 -20.61
CA ALA A 143 -12.71 12.31 -21.73
C ALA A 143 -13.43 13.05 -22.86
N ALA A 144 -12.68 13.88 -23.58
CA ALA A 144 -13.10 14.57 -24.79
C ALA A 144 -12.16 14.18 -25.93
N VAL A 145 -12.71 13.57 -26.97
CA VAL A 145 -12.00 13.24 -28.19
C VAL A 145 -12.24 14.36 -29.20
N THR A 146 -11.15 14.95 -29.68
CA THR A 146 -11.13 15.95 -30.75
C THR A 146 -10.34 15.38 -31.94
N ASP A 147 -10.39 16.06 -33.09
CA ASP A 147 -9.62 15.64 -34.29
C ASP A 147 -8.09 15.58 -34.07
N GLU A 148 -7.59 16.26 -33.03
CA GLU A 148 -6.14 16.43 -32.81
C GLU A 148 -5.64 15.83 -31.48
N ALA A 149 -6.51 15.62 -30.50
CA ALA A 149 -6.11 15.17 -29.16
C ALA A 149 -7.28 14.54 -28.39
N VAL A 150 -6.93 13.72 -27.40
CA VAL A 150 -7.82 13.24 -26.34
C VAL A 150 -7.48 14.00 -25.06
N VAL A 151 -8.48 14.63 -24.43
CA VAL A 151 -8.34 15.31 -23.13
C VAL A 151 -9.07 14.48 -22.08
N ILE A 152 -8.42 14.21 -20.95
CA ILE A 152 -8.98 13.47 -19.81
C ILE A 152 -8.95 14.40 -18.59
N ALA A 153 -10.05 14.45 -17.86
CA ALA A 153 -10.16 15.21 -16.61
C ALA A 153 -11.07 14.47 -15.62
N GLN A 154 -10.95 14.78 -14.33
CA GLN A 154 -11.92 14.32 -13.32
C GLN A 154 -13.23 15.10 -13.39
N GLU A 155 -13.15 16.40 -13.69
CA GLU A 155 -14.31 17.26 -13.74
C GLU A 155 -14.70 17.64 -15.17
N ALA A 156 -16.00 17.57 -15.48
CA ALA A 156 -16.54 17.99 -16.77
C ALA A 156 -16.33 19.49 -17.06
N ALA A 157 -16.20 20.33 -16.03
CA ALA A 157 -15.90 21.75 -16.19
C ALA A 157 -14.47 21.95 -16.73
N VAL A 158 -13.49 21.32 -16.09
CA VAL A 158 -12.08 21.34 -16.52
C VAL A 158 -11.93 20.78 -17.94
N LEU A 159 -12.63 19.69 -18.24
CA LEU A 159 -12.66 19.12 -19.59
C LEU A 159 -13.12 20.14 -20.64
N SER A 160 -14.21 20.86 -20.36
CA SER A 160 -14.75 21.87 -21.27
C SER A 160 -13.79 23.05 -21.45
N ASP A 161 -13.16 23.52 -20.37
CA ASP A 161 -12.18 24.60 -20.41
C ASP A 161 -10.95 24.21 -21.24
N ALA A 162 -10.47 22.97 -21.10
CA ALA A 162 -9.32 22.45 -21.85
C ALA A 162 -9.60 22.38 -23.37
N VAL A 163 -10.81 21.94 -23.76
CA VAL A 163 -11.24 21.95 -25.17
C VAL A 163 -11.32 23.38 -25.71
N ALA A 164 -11.85 24.33 -24.91
CA ALA A 164 -11.91 25.75 -25.29
C ALA A 164 -10.52 26.40 -25.38
N ALA A 165 -9.59 26.07 -24.48
CA ALA A 165 -8.21 26.55 -24.50
C ALA A 165 -7.48 26.12 -25.78
N GLY A 166 -7.67 24.86 -26.20
CA GLY A 166 -7.09 24.32 -27.43
C GLY A 166 -7.56 25.03 -28.70
N ALA A 167 -8.79 25.55 -28.71
CA ALA A 167 -9.31 26.36 -29.82
C ALA A 167 -8.90 27.85 -29.74
N GLY A 168 -8.28 28.27 -28.63
CA GLY A 168 -7.92 29.66 -28.37
C GLY A 168 -9.08 30.53 -27.86
N ASP A 169 -10.14 29.90 -27.34
CA ASP A 169 -11.34 30.57 -26.82
C ASP A 169 -11.34 30.73 -25.28
N ALA A 170 -10.40 30.08 -24.57
CA ALA A 170 -10.18 30.22 -23.14
C ALA A 170 -8.71 30.57 -22.80
N ASP A 171 -8.49 31.11 -21.60
CA ASP A 171 -7.15 31.42 -21.08
C ASP A 171 -6.36 30.12 -20.84
N ARG A 172 -5.06 30.12 -21.21
CA ARG A 172 -4.18 28.94 -21.11
C ARG A 172 -3.34 28.98 -19.84
N LEU A 173 -2.91 27.80 -19.37
CA LEU A 173 -2.14 27.65 -18.14
C LEU A 173 -0.85 28.48 -18.17
N LEU A 174 -0.05 28.35 -19.23
CA LEU A 174 1.22 29.07 -19.38
C LEU A 174 1.05 30.59 -19.42
N ASP A 175 -0.07 31.11 -19.94
CA ASP A 175 -0.37 32.55 -19.92
C ASP A 175 -0.70 33.04 -18.50
N SER A 176 -1.25 32.16 -17.66
CA SER A 176 -1.64 32.46 -16.27
C SER A 176 -0.50 32.27 -15.27
N MET A 177 0.52 31.48 -15.61
CA MET A 177 1.63 31.10 -14.71
C MET A 177 3.00 31.40 -15.33
N PRO A 178 3.52 32.63 -15.13
CA PRO A 178 4.79 33.07 -15.71
C PRO A 178 6.01 32.22 -15.32
N LEU A 179 6.07 31.71 -14.09
CA LEU A 179 7.16 30.83 -13.63
C LEU A 179 7.21 29.53 -14.44
N LEU A 180 6.05 28.97 -14.76
CA LEU A 180 5.95 27.75 -15.56
C LEU A 180 6.37 27.99 -17.01
N ALA A 181 5.99 29.15 -17.58
CA ALA A 181 6.42 29.55 -18.91
C ALA A 181 7.94 29.79 -18.98
N GLU A 182 8.52 30.45 -17.97
CA GLU A 182 9.96 30.68 -17.86
C GLU A 182 10.76 29.38 -17.77
N ALA A 183 10.30 28.43 -16.95
CA ALA A 183 10.90 27.12 -16.84
C ALA A 183 10.85 26.34 -18.17
N PHE A 184 9.76 26.45 -18.93
CA PHE A 184 9.64 25.81 -20.24
C PHE A 184 10.56 26.44 -21.30
N ASP A 185 10.60 27.76 -21.39
CA ASP A 185 11.42 28.48 -22.37
C ASP A 185 12.92 28.20 -22.19
N SER A 186 13.34 27.84 -20.98
CA SER A 186 14.75 27.56 -20.65
C SER A 186 15.29 26.26 -21.26
N TYR A 187 14.42 25.33 -21.68
CA TYR A 187 14.83 24.00 -22.13
C TYR A 187 14.21 23.54 -23.46
N GLU A 188 13.68 24.45 -24.30
CA GLU A 188 12.80 24.21 -25.48
C GLU A 188 13.10 23.02 -26.43
N ASP A 189 14.33 22.49 -26.45
CA ASP A 189 14.80 21.42 -27.33
C ASP A 189 14.69 20.00 -26.75
N ALA A 190 14.28 19.82 -25.50
CA ALA A 190 14.15 18.50 -24.87
C ALA A 190 12.91 17.71 -25.31
N ASP A 191 13.01 16.39 -25.22
CA ASP A 191 11.99 15.40 -25.57
C ASP A 191 10.99 15.13 -24.42
N GLY A 192 11.19 15.74 -23.25
CA GLY A 192 10.24 15.75 -22.16
C GLY A 192 10.67 16.66 -21.01
N TYR A 193 9.68 17.17 -20.27
CA TYR A 193 9.88 18.05 -19.12
C TYR A 193 8.96 17.65 -17.98
N SER A 194 9.42 17.91 -16.76
CA SER A 194 8.60 17.98 -15.57
C SER A 194 8.98 19.24 -14.82
N VAL A 195 8.03 20.14 -14.63
CA VAL A 195 8.22 21.38 -13.85
C VAL A 195 7.31 21.33 -12.64
N SER A 196 7.89 21.48 -11.47
CA SER A 196 7.17 21.63 -10.20
C SER A 196 7.32 23.06 -9.68
N VAL A 197 6.21 23.64 -9.22
CA VAL A 197 6.14 24.97 -8.62
C VAL A 197 5.49 24.82 -7.24
N GLY A 198 6.03 25.53 -6.23
CA GLY A 198 5.47 25.59 -4.88
C GLY A 198 6.36 24.97 -3.79
N ASP A 199 5.93 25.12 -2.54
CA ASP A 199 6.77 24.90 -1.34
C ASP A 199 7.06 23.43 -1.01
N ASP A 200 6.34 22.44 -1.58
CA ASP A 200 6.56 21.01 -1.28
C ASP A 200 7.74 20.40 -2.04
N PHE A 201 8.26 21.09 -3.05
CA PHE A 201 9.41 20.65 -3.84
C PHE A 201 10.66 21.44 -3.44
N GLN A 202 11.07 21.33 -2.16
CA GLN A 202 12.35 21.86 -1.71
C GLN A 202 13.44 20.78 -1.77
N PRO A 203 14.64 21.09 -2.27
CA PRO A 203 15.79 20.21 -2.11
C PRO A 203 16.05 19.93 -0.62
N PRO A 204 16.33 18.67 -0.24
CA PRO A 204 16.46 18.30 1.16
C PRO A 204 17.62 19.06 1.82
N GLU A 205 17.39 19.49 3.06
CA GLU A 205 18.41 20.02 3.97
C GLU A 205 19.04 21.36 3.55
N ILE A 206 18.40 22.16 2.69
CA ILE A 206 18.96 23.45 2.22
C ILE A 206 18.24 24.65 2.88
N ASP A 207 19.01 25.60 3.42
CA ASP A 207 18.52 26.90 3.91
C ASP A 207 18.23 27.88 2.73
N ALA A 208 17.57 27.42 1.66
CA ALA A 208 17.22 28.23 0.49
C ALA A 208 15.84 27.82 -0.05
N THR A 209 15.08 28.77 -0.59
CA THR A 209 13.72 28.52 -1.10
C THR A 209 13.70 28.51 -2.63
N ALA A 210 13.40 27.34 -3.21
CA ALA A 210 13.19 27.19 -4.64
C ALA A 210 11.83 27.78 -5.09
N GLU A 211 11.82 28.52 -6.21
CA GLU A 211 10.61 29.00 -6.89
C GLU A 211 10.04 27.92 -7.83
N TYR A 212 10.92 27.20 -8.52
CA TYR A 212 10.56 26.03 -9.32
C TYR A 212 11.73 25.05 -9.44
N VAL A 213 11.37 23.80 -9.69
CA VAL A 213 12.30 22.72 -10.06
C VAL A 213 11.87 22.19 -11.43
N VAL A 214 12.83 22.03 -12.33
CA VAL A 214 12.61 21.52 -13.68
C VAL A 214 13.52 20.34 -13.97
N ARG A 215 12.96 19.32 -14.59
CA ARG A 215 13.69 18.18 -15.12
C ARG A 215 13.38 18.06 -16.61
N ALA A 216 14.36 18.35 -17.45
CA ALA A 216 14.27 18.18 -18.89
C ALA A 216 15.03 16.92 -19.33
N MET A 217 14.51 16.19 -20.33
CA MET A 217 15.11 14.97 -20.84
C MET A 217 15.25 15.01 -22.35
N THR A 218 16.42 14.64 -22.87
CA THR A 218 16.69 14.59 -24.31
C THR A 218 17.30 13.25 -24.70
N VAL A 219 16.67 12.54 -25.63
CA VAL A 219 17.13 11.26 -26.17
C VAL A 219 18.28 11.50 -27.14
N LEU A 220 19.50 11.19 -26.70
CA LEU A 220 20.72 11.29 -27.51
C LEU A 220 20.94 10.02 -28.36
N GLY A 221 20.46 8.87 -27.86
CA GLY A 221 20.54 7.58 -28.53
C GLY A 221 19.83 6.47 -27.77
N PRO A 222 19.90 5.21 -28.24
CA PRO A 222 19.17 4.10 -27.64
C PRO A 222 19.62 3.77 -26.20
N ASP A 223 20.87 4.04 -25.84
CA ASP A 223 21.39 3.77 -24.49
C ASP A 223 21.94 5.05 -23.83
N THR A 224 21.58 6.24 -24.32
CA THR A 224 22.09 7.51 -23.79
C THR A 224 21.04 8.60 -23.84
N MET A 225 20.83 9.26 -22.70
CA MET A 225 19.85 10.33 -22.54
C MET A 225 20.46 11.48 -21.73
N ALA A 226 20.38 12.71 -22.22
CA ALA A 226 20.70 13.88 -21.41
C ALA A 226 19.53 14.20 -20.48
N MET A 227 19.85 14.55 -19.25
CA MET A 227 18.92 15.07 -18.26
C MET A 227 19.46 16.40 -17.75
N ASP A 228 18.68 17.46 -17.91
CA ASP A 228 18.95 18.74 -17.28
C ASP A 228 18.06 18.88 -16.05
N PHE A 229 18.69 19.06 -14.89
CA PHE A 229 18.03 19.32 -13.63
C PHE A 229 18.26 20.78 -13.22
N GLY A 230 17.21 21.58 -13.30
CA GLY A 230 17.23 23.00 -13.00
C GLY A 230 16.51 23.31 -11.68
N VAL A 231 17.13 24.11 -10.82
CA VAL A 231 16.50 24.67 -9.61
C VAL A 231 16.65 26.18 -9.65
N SER A 232 15.52 26.89 -9.69
CA SER A 232 15.49 28.36 -9.56
C SER A 232 15.20 28.76 -8.14
N PHE A 233 16.02 29.62 -7.57
CA PHE A 233 15.87 30.13 -6.21
C PHE A 233 15.24 31.52 -6.17
N THR A 234 14.57 31.84 -5.07
CA THR A 234 13.93 33.16 -4.89
C THR A 234 14.95 34.31 -4.84
N ASP A 235 16.16 34.03 -4.33
CA ASP A 235 17.26 34.98 -4.27
C ASP A 235 18.54 34.38 -4.88
N ALA A 236 19.18 35.12 -5.78
CA ALA A 236 20.46 34.72 -6.38
C ALA A 236 21.59 34.73 -5.35
N ASP A 237 21.47 35.49 -4.25
CA ASP A 237 22.45 35.48 -3.16
C ASP A 237 22.43 34.15 -2.37
N ASP A 238 21.36 33.35 -2.46
CA ASP A 238 21.27 32.01 -1.85
C ASP A 238 22.07 30.95 -2.64
N VAL A 239 22.39 31.24 -3.91
CA VAL A 239 23.17 30.35 -4.78
C VAL A 239 24.66 30.43 -4.44
N THR A 240 25.07 29.64 -3.46
CA THR A 240 26.46 29.54 -2.99
C THR A 240 27.21 28.37 -3.63
N ASP A 241 28.55 28.43 -3.64
CA ASP A 241 29.37 27.30 -4.13
C ASP A 241 29.06 25.99 -3.35
N GLU A 242 28.78 26.08 -2.05
CA GLU A 242 28.40 24.93 -1.19
C GLU A 242 27.04 24.34 -1.57
N LEU A 243 26.09 25.19 -1.98
CA LEU A 243 24.80 24.74 -2.52
C LEU A 243 25.00 23.96 -3.82
N VAL A 244 25.80 24.52 -4.73
CA VAL A 244 26.07 23.91 -6.03
C VAL A 244 26.77 22.55 -5.87
N GLU A 245 27.82 22.47 -5.05
CA GLU A 245 28.52 21.20 -4.77
C GLU A 245 27.58 20.14 -4.18
N ARG A 246 26.60 20.56 -3.39
CA ARG A 246 25.62 19.63 -2.80
C ARG A 246 24.58 19.13 -3.79
N LEU A 247 24.04 20.02 -4.64
CA LEU A 247 23.15 19.62 -5.73
C LEU A 247 23.88 18.69 -6.73
N GLU A 248 25.17 18.94 -7.01
CA GLU A 248 26.00 18.03 -7.80
C GLU A 248 26.17 16.67 -7.12
N GLY A 249 26.31 16.65 -5.79
CA GLY A 249 26.43 15.43 -4.99
C GLY A 249 25.25 14.47 -5.12
N GLU A 250 24.04 14.97 -5.41
CA GLU A 250 22.86 14.12 -5.63
C GLU A 250 23.01 13.20 -6.86
N PHE A 251 23.82 13.60 -7.84
CA PHE A 251 24.06 12.84 -9.06
C PHE A 251 25.34 11.98 -9.01
N ALA A 252 26.07 11.99 -7.88
CA ALA A 252 27.34 11.28 -7.75
C ALA A 252 27.23 9.76 -7.96
N TYR A 253 26.05 9.19 -7.70
CA TYR A 253 25.77 7.75 -7.79
C TYR A 253 24.89 7.39 -9.00
N MET A 254 24.59 8.34 -9.87
CA MET A 254 23.85 8.07 -11.10
C MET A 254 24.76 7.41 -12.15
N ALA A 255 24.24 6.43 -12.88
CA ALA A 255 24.93 5.85 -14.02
C ALA A 255 25.07 6.88 -15.15
N THR A 256 26.28 7.43 -15.33
CA THR A 256 26.52 8.52 -16.29
C THR A 256 27.61 8.16 -17.29
N THR A 257 27.46 8.62 -18.53
CA THR A 257 28.50 8.48 -19.56
C THR A 257 29.66 9.45 -19.37
N ASN A 258 29.41 10.58 -18.69
CA ASN A 258 30.36 11.66 -18.43
C ASN A 258 30.07 12.30 -17.06
N GLU A 259 31.08 12.97 -16.48
CA GLU A 259 30.91 13.76 -15.26
C GLU A 259 29.80 14.82 -15.44
N PRO A 260 28.91 15.01 -14.45
CA PRO A 260 27.92 16.08 -14.47
C PRO A 260 28.55 17.44 -14.71
N THR A 261 27.83 18.31 -15.42
CA THR A 261 28.26 19.70 -15.62
C THR A 261 27.24 20.66 -15.06
N THR A 262 27.69 21.65 -14.31
CA THR A 262 26.81 22.64 -13.69
C THR A 262 26.99 24.02 -14.32
N GLU A 263 25.87 24.66 -14.63
CA GLU A 263 25.77 26.04 -15.06
C GLU A 263 24.95 26.84 -14.04
N VAL A 264 25.42 28.04 -13.69
CA VAL A 264 24.71 28.95 -12.80
C VAL A 264 24.41 30.25 -13.56
N ASP A 265 23.13 30.56 -13.73
CA ASP A 265 22.65 31.81 -14.33
C ASP A 265 21.75 32.57 -13.34
N GLY A 266 22.33 33.53 -12.62
CA GLY A 266 21.60 34.29 -11.60
C GLY A 266 21.15 33.38 -10.45
N SER A 267 19.84 33.20 -10.32
CA SER A 267 19.23 32.32 -9.31
C SER A 267 18.93 30.91 -9.83
N LEU A 268 19.17 30.61 -11.11
CA LEU A 268 18.98 29.28 -11.70
C LEU A 268 20.28 28.49 -11.68
N VAL A 269 20.25 27.32 -11.06
CA VAL A 269 21.31 26.31 -11.14
C VAL A 269 20.82 25.19 -12.04
N THR A 270 21.54 24.89 -13.12
CA THR A 270 21.26 23.78 -14.03
C THR A 270 22.39 22.76 -13.97
N ILE A 271 22.07 21.52 -13.63
CA ILE A 271 22.98 20.38 -13.67
C ILE A 271 22.60 19.51 -14.86
N THR A 272 23.51 19.39 -15.82
CA THR A 272 23.36 18.51 -16.98
C THR A 272 24.07 17.20 -16.72
N VAL A 273 23.35 16.11 -16.91
CA VAL A 273 23.83 14.74 -16.72
C VAL A 273 23.52 13.92 -17.97
N GLU A 274 24.50 13.19 -18.51
CA GLU A 274 24.26 12.21 -19.56
C GLU A 274 24.12 10.82 -18.94
N ARG A 275 22.90 10.28 -18.90
CA ARG A 275 22.57 8.95 -18.36
C ARG A 275 23.06 7.84 -19.29
N ASP A 276 23.65 6.80 -18.71
CA ASP A 276 23.99 5.55 -19.40
C ASP A 276 22.90 4.50 -19.14
N LEU A 277 21.97 4.35 -20.09
CA LEU A 277 20.81 3.47 -19.90
C LEU A 277 21.19 1.98 -20.01
N ALA A 278 22.30 1.64 -20.67
CA ALA A 278 22.77 0.26 -20.71
C ALA A 278 23.31 -0.14 -19.33
N ALA A 279 24.04 0.76 -18.69
CA ALA A 279 24.49 0.63 -17.31
C ALA A 279 23.32 0.58 -16.32
N GLU A 280 22.32 1.47 -16.45
CA GLU A 280 21.12 1.43 -15.59
C GLU A 280 20.36 0.10 -15.73
N ARG A 281 20.19 -0.43 -16.96
CA ARG A 281 19.57 -1.74 -17.17
C ARG A 281 20.41 -2.88 -16.59
N ALA A 282 21.74 -2.83 -16.73
CA ALA A 282 22.61 -3.82 -16.11
C ALA A 282 22.55 -3.79 -14.57
N ALA A 283 22.40 -2.60 -13.98
CA ALA A 283 22.20 -2.43 -12.55
C ALA A 283 20.85 -2.98 -12.08
N GLN A 284 19.79 -2.76 -12.85
CA GLN A 284 18.47 -3.33 -12.56
C GLN A 284 18.46 -4.87 -12.69
N GLU A 285 19.22 -5.41 -13.64
CA GLU A 285 19.39 -6.85 -13.84
C GLU A 285 20.36 -7.49 -12.82
N HIS A 286 21.18 -6.69 -12.13
CA HIS A 286 22.07 -7.15 -11.06
C HIS A 286 21.28 -7.30 -9.77
N ASP A 287 21.11 -8.55 -9.36
CA ASP A 287 20.43 -8.87 -8.10
C ASP A 287 21.44 -8.71 -6.96
N SER A 288 21.55 -7.54 -6.34
CA SER A 288 22.49 -7.36 -5.22
C SER A 288 22.22 -8.38 -4.11
N PRO A 289 23.24 -8.89 -3.40
CA PRO A 289 23.06 -9.85 -2.31
C PRO A 289 22.15 -9.25 -1.25
N GLY A 290 20.93 -9.80 -1.11
CA GLY A 290 19.85 -9.01 -0.54
C GLY A 290 18.84 -9.73 0.35
N ALA A 291 18.61 -11.04 0.22
CA ALA A 291 17.86 -11.70 1.29
C ALA A 291 18.77 -11.88 2.51
N LEU A 292 18.56 -11.11 3.57
CA LEU A 292 19.13 -11.43 4.86
C LEU A 292 18.24 -12.47 5.55
N HIS A 293 18.72 -13.71 5.63
CA HIS A 293 18.05 -14.80 6.31
C HIS A 293 18.61 -15.01 7.71
N VAL A 294 17.81 -14.61 8.69
CA VAL A 294 18.09 -14.85 10.10
C VAL A 294 17.66 -16.28 10.43
N ALA A 295 18.54 -17.05 11.06
CA ALA A 295 18.16 -18.37 11.55
C ALA A 295 17.01 -18.23 12.57
N ARG A 296 15.97 -19.06 12.44
CA ARG A 296 14.80 -18.98 13.33
C ARG A 296 15.11 -19.35 14.78
N ASP A 297 16.17 -20.13 14.98
CA ASP A 297 16.66 -20.56 16.29
C ASP A 297 18.04 -19.92 16.51
N LEU A 298 18.05 -18.68 16.99
CA LEU A 298 19.30 -18.00 17.35
C LEU A 298 19.85 -18.63 18.64
N ASP A 299 21.08 -19.17 18.60
CA ASP A 299 21.77 -19.61 19.80
C ASP A 299 22.45 -18.39 20.45
N LEU A 300 21.76 -17.79 21.41
CA LEU A 300 22.22 -16.56 22.06
C LEU A 300 23.33 -16.82 23.10
N ASP A 301 23.71 -18.08 23.34
CA ASP A 301 24.92 -18.44 24.10
C ASP A 301 26.20 -18.28 23.25
N ASP A 302 26.07 -18.16 21.92
CA ASP A 302 27.21 -17.90 21.05
C ASP A 302 27.57 -16.41 21.04
N ASP A 303 28.87 -16.13 21.04
CA ASP A 303 29.40 -14.75 21.00
C ASP A 303 29.07 -14.03 19.67
N LEU A 304 28.62 -14.78 18.64
CA LEU A 304 28.35 -14.29 17.29
C LEU A 304 27.01 -14.81 16.76
N LEU A 305 26.25 -13.90 16.17
CA LEU A 305 25.05 -14.18 15.39
C LEU A 305 25.41 -14.41 13.93
N GLU A 306 24.95 -15.52 13.35
CA GLU A 306 25.13 -15.83 11.93
C GLU A 306 23.87 -15.44 11.12
N ILE A 307 24.05 -14.67 10.06
CA ILE A 307 23.00 -14.29 9.10
C ILE A 307 23.41 -14.78 7.70
N GLU A 308 22.55 -15.58 7.06
CA GLU A 308 22.79 -16.13 5.73
C GLU A 308 22.33 -15.15 4.63
N ILE A 309 23.10 -15.05 3.55
CA ILE A 309 22.71 -14.37 2.32
C ILE A 309 21.85 -15.32 1.47
N GLY A 310 20.57 -15.00 1.31
CA GLY A 310 19.57 -15.89 0.72
C GLY A 310 19.43 -15.85 -0.80
N HIS A 311 19.77 -14.74 -1.45
CA HIS A 311 19.82 -14.60 -2.91
C HIS A 311 20.69 -13.40 -3.30
N GLY A 312 21.12 -13.40 -4.56
CA GLY A 312 21.83 -12.32 -5.21
C GLY A 312 23.14 -12.75 -5.89
N ASP A 313 23.62 -11.90 -6.78
CA ASP A 313 24.85 -12.02 -7.52
C ASP A 313 26.09 -11.80 -6.62
N PRO A 314 27.21 -12.51 -6.90
CA PRO A 314 28.46 -12.33 -6.18
C PRO A 314 28.96 -10.89 -6.15
N THR A 315 29.00 -10.28 -4.96
CA THR A 315 29.36 -8.86 -4.79
C THR A 315 30.60 -8.68 -3.92
N PRO A 316 31.61 -7.89 -4.35
CA PRO A 316 32.78 -7.58 -3.54
C PRO A 316 32.40 -6.86 -2.25
N ILE A 317 33.02 -7.25 -1.13
CA ILE A 317 32.74 -6.65 0.18
C ILE A 317 33.17 -5.18 0.26
N GLU A 318 34.10 -4.75 -0.60
CA GLU A 318 34.53 -3.35 -0.66
C GLU A 318 33.40 -2.41 -1.08
N ASP A 319 32.41 -2.92 -1.82
CA ASP A 319 31.23 -2.22 -2.33
C ASP A 319 30.02 -2.37 -1.38
N LEU A 320 30.17 -3.12 -0.27
CA LEU A 320 29.13 -3.40 0.70
C LEU A 320 29.34 -2.66 2.01
N THR A 321 28.24 -2.15 2.56
CA THR A 321 28.16 -1.50 3.87
C THR A 321 27.09 -2.23 4.67
N LEU A 322 27.45 -2.74 5.84
CA LEU A 322 26.51 -3.34 6.77
C LEU A 322 26.22 -2.32 7.88
N GLU A 323 24.95 -2.05 8.12
CA GLU A 323 24.46 -1.23 9.22
C GLU A 323 23.73 -2.11 10.23
N VAL A 324 23.99 -1.90 11.52
CA VAL A 324 23.37 -2.62 12.64
C VAL A 324 22.86 -1.56 13.62
N GLY A 325 21.55 -1.49 13.81
CA GLY A 325 20.90 -0.43 14.60
C GLY A 325 21.12 0.97 14.01
N ASP A 326 21.06 1.09 12.68
CA ASP A 326 21.29 2.33 11.92
C ASP A 326 22.72 2.91 12.04
N GLU A 327 23.69 2.10 12.48
CA GLU A 327 25.11 2.46 12.52
C GLU A 327 25.96 1.52 11.66
N GLU A 328 26.89 2.06 10.86
CA GLU A 328 27.86 1.27 10.09
C GLU A 328 28.68 0.35 11.00
N TYR A 329 28.64 -0.95 10.70
CA TYR A 329 29.27 -2.01 11.48
C TYR A 329 30.67 -2.38 10.95
N ASP A 330 31.55 -2.83 11.84
CA ASP A 330 32.97 -3.05 11.50
C ASP A 330 33.14 -4.15 10.45
N ARG A 331 33.59 -3.75 9.25
CA ARG A 331 33.85 -4.62 8.11
C ARG A 331 34.86 -5.73 8.39
N ASP A 332 35.81 -5.53 9.31
CA ASP A 332 36.76 -6.59 9.68
C ASP A 332 36.08 -7.70 10.52
N VAL A 333 34.91 -7.43 11.09
CA VAL A 333 34.12 -8.37 11.91
C VAL A 333 33.09 -9.08 11.04
N TRP A 334 32.15 -8.34 10.45
CA TRP A 334 30.94 -8.97 9.90
C TRP A 334 31.16 -9.81 8.66
N THR A 335 32.23 -9.51 7.92
CA THR A 335 32.54 -10.17 6.65
C THR A 335 32.94 -11.63 6.84
N ASN A 336 33.20 -12.07 8.07
CA ASN A 336 33.62 -13.44 8.40
C ASN A 336 34.82 -13.92 7.54
N GLY A 337 35.67 -13.00 7.09
CA GLY A 337 36.82 -13.26 6.23
C GLY A 337 36.51 -13.53 4.76
N HIS A 338 35.27 -13.32 4.31
CA HIS A 338 34.91 -13.30 2.89
C HIS A 338 35.59 -12.11 2.19
N GLY A 339 35.81 -12.21 0.88
CA GLY A 339 36.20 -11.07 0.03
C GLY A 339 35.10 -10.65 -0.95
N THR A 340 34.12 -11.53 -1.13
CA THR A 340 32.95 -11.43 -1.98
C THR A 340 31.85 -12.19 -1.25
N LEU A 341 30.63 -11.64 -1.20
CA LEU A 341 29.46 -12.34 -0.69
C LEU A 341 28.66 -12.92 -1.85
N GLU A 342 28.25 -14.18 -1.71
CA GLU A 342 27.40 -14.90 -2.66
C GLU A 342 26.21 -15.56 -1.93
N GLU A 343 25.19 -16.02 -2.65
CA GLU A 343 24.10 -16.82 -2.08
C GLU A 343 24.64 -18.01 -1.26
N GLY A 344 24.16 -18.12 -0.01
CA GLY A 344 24.54 -19.14 0.96
C GLY A 344 25.76 -18.78 1.83
N ASP A 345 26.41 -17.64 1.59
CA ASP A 345 27.44 -17.12 2.50
C ASP A 345 26.82 -16.57 3.79
N THR A 346 27.65 -16.45 4.84
CA THR A 346 27.20 -16.03 6.16
C THR A 346 27.99 -14.84 6.65
N ILE A 347 27.28 -13.79 7.04
CA ILE A 347 27.83 -12.65 7.77
C ILE A 347 27.63 -12.83 9.27
N VAL A 348 28.44 -12.17 10.08
CA VAL A 348 28.40 -12.29 11.54
C VAL A 348 28.21 -10.95 12.25
N ILE A 349 27.51 -10.95 13.37
CA ILE A 349 27.37 -9.79 14.26
C ILE A 349 27.68 -10.25 15.67
N GLU A 350 28.42 -9.47 16.48
CA GLU A 350 28.61 -9.82 17.89
C GLU A 350 27.25 -9.77 18.61
N THR A 351 26.91 -10.83 19.34
CA THR A 351 25.61 -10.92 20.04
C THR A 351 25.44 -9.77 21.06
N ASP A 352 26.54 -9.27 21.64
CA ASP A 352 26.56 -8.12 22.56
C ASP A 352 26.21 -6.77 21.88
N ASP A 353 26.25 -6.68 20.55
CA ASP A 353 25.92 -5.47 19.78
C ASP A 353 24.47 -5.48 19.26
N VAL A 354 23.70 -6.55 19.52
CA VAL A 354 22.32 -6.70 19.06
C VAL A 354 21.37 -6.41 20.21
N GLU A 355 20.51 -5.42 20.03
CA GLU A 355 19.38 -5.12 20.92
C GLU A 355 18.07 -5.71 20.34
N PRO A 356 17.03 -5.91 21.14
CA PRO A 356 15.67 -6.15 20.64
C PRO A 356 15.26 -5.15 19.55
N ASN A 357 14.53 -5.62 18.54
CA ASN A 357 14.17 -4.86 17.32
C ASN A 357 15.36 -4.27 16.54
N CYS A 358 16.58 -4.78 16.71
CA CYS A 358 17.73 -4.26 15.97
C CYS A 358 17.56 -4.47 14.45
N SER A 359 17.55 -3.36 13.71
CA SER A 359 17.58 -3.36 12.24
C SER A 359 18.98 -3.74 11.76
N VAL A 360 19.04 -4.64 10.79
CA VAL A 360 20.26 -4.99 10.07
C VAL A 360 20.03 -4.70 8.60
N THR A 361 20.82 -3.78 8.04
CA THR A 361 20.71 -3.35 6.65
C THR A 361 22.04 -3.58 5.93
N LEU A 362 22.00 -4.35 4.86
CA LEU A 362 23.12 -4.51 3.94
C LEU A 362 22.87 -3.61 2.72
N THR A 363 23.73 -2.63 2.53
CA THR A 363 23.69 -1.69 1.41
C THR A 363 24.84 -1.99 0.45
N HIS A 364 24.53 -2.08 -0.84
CA HIS A 364 25.47 -2.20 -1.93
C HIS A 364 25.49 -0.88 -2.68
N ASP A 365 26.62 -0.17 -2.60
CA ASP A 365 26.89 1.03 -3.38
C ASP A 365 27.69 0.62 -4.62
N HIS A 366 27.08 0.73 -5.80
CA HIS A 366 27.75 0.46 -7.06
C HIS A 366 27.79 1.71 -7.94
N GLU A 367 28.58 1.65 -9.02
CA GLU A 367 28.74 2.75 -9.99
C GLU A 367 27.44 3.19 -10.70
N TYR A 368 26.29 2.60 -10.34
CA TYR A 368 24.99 2.81 -10.97
C TYR A 368 23.85 3.09 -9.97
N GLY A 369 24.15 3.20 -8.66
CA GLY A 369 23.16 3.45 -7.60
C GLY A 369 23.44 2.67 -6.32
N SER A 370 22.51 2.77 -5.37
CA SER A 370 22.55 2.02 -4.11
C SER A 370 21.33 1.11 -4.02
N SER A 371 21.56 -0.15 -3.65
CA SER A 371 20.50 -1.11 -3.32
C SER A 371 20.69 -1.59 -1.90
N SER A 372 19.63 -1.67 -1.11
CA SER A 372 19.71 -2.11 0.27
C SER A 372 18.76 -3.26 0.58
N SER A 373 19.06 -3.95 1.65
CA SER A 373 18.33 -5.14 2.08
C SER A 373 18.34 -5.21 3.59
N SER A 374 17.14 -5.28 4.17
CA SER A 374 16.96 -5.10 5.61
C SER A 374 16.25 -6.28 6.23
N THR A 375 16.62 -6.58 7.48
CA THR A 375 15.93 -7.54 8.34
C THR A 375 15.96 -7.03 9.78
N THR A 376 15.07 -7.55 10.63
CA THR A 376 15.01 -7.16 12.04
C THR A 376 15.30 -8.36 12.92
N LEU A 377 16.27 -8.21 13.83
CA LEU A 377 16.64 -9.21 14.80
C LEU A 377 15.82 -9.05 16.08
N LEU A 378 15.59 -10.16 16.79
CA LEU A 378 14.97 -10.17 18.13
C LEU A 378 13.65 -9.36 18.19
N SER A 379 12.81 -9.50 17.17
CA SER A 379 11.57 -8.72 17.02
C SER A 379 10.35 -9.34 17.69
N HIS A 380 10.45 -10.59 18.13
CA HIS A 380 9.32 -11.34 18.68
C HIS A 380 9.79 -12.10 19.92
N PHE A 381 9.36 -11.62 21.08
CA PHE A 381 9.60 -12.28 22.36
C PHE A 381 8.31 -12.91 22.88
N ARG A 382 8.47 -14.00 23.64
CA ARG A 382 7.33 -14.69 24.24
C ARG A 382 6.93 -14.02 25.56
N PHE A 383 5.68 -13.58 25.61
CA PHE A 383 5.01 -13.10 26.81
C PHE A 383 3.73 -13.89 27.06
N GLU A 384 3.44 -14.16 28.33
CA GLU A 384 2.17 -14.71 28.77
C GLU A 384 1.31 -13.59 29.37
N PHE A 385 0.03 -13.57 28.99
CA PHE A 385 -0.91 -12.51 29.32
C PHE A 385 -2.08 -13.08 30.11
N ALA A 386 -2.37 -12.48 31.26
CA ALA A 386 -3.48 -12.87 32.12
C ALA A 386 -4.31 -11.63 32.48
N TYR A 387 -5.42 -11.45 31.78
CA TYR A 387 -6.33 -10.31 31.94
C TYR A 387 -7.39 -10.60 33.01
N ASP A 388 -7.59 -9.66 33.95
CA ASP A 388 -8.69 -9.67 34.91
C ASP A 388 -9.69 -8.55 34.55
N PRO A 389 -10.84 -8.90 33.93
CA PRO A 389 -11.84 -7.92 33.51
C PRO A 389 -12.61 -7.27 34.69
N ASP A 390 -12.60 -7.86 35.89
CA ASP A 390 -13.24 -7.24 37.07
C ASP A 390 -12.34 -6.17 37.71
N ALA A 391 -11.03 -6.36 37.59
CA ALA A 391 -10.02 -5.43 38.10
C ALA A 391 -9.54 -4.43 37.03
N THR A 392 -9.86 -4.64 35.74
CA THR A 392 -9.32 -3.88 34.60
C THR A 392 -7.78 -3.86 34.63
N GLU A 393 -7.19 -5.02 34.93
CA GLU A 393 -5.76 -5.22 35.14
C GLU A 393 -5.26 -6.36 34.24
N LEU A 394 -4.13 -6.14 33.57
CA LEU A 394 -3.44 -7.17 32.78
C LEU A 394 -2.10 -7.52 33.46
N THR A 395 -1.91 -8.80 33.77
CA THR A 395 -0.60 -9.32 34.18
C THR A 395 0.15 -9.81 32.94
N VAL A 396 1.38 -9.34 32.79
CA VAL A 396 2.32 -9.67 31.72
C VAL A 396 3.49 -10.40 32.33
N GLU A 397 3.70 -11.66 31.96
CA GLU A 397 4.84 -12.48 32.37
C GLU A 397 5.79 -12.70 31.20
N TYR A 398 7.08 -12.48 31.42
CA TYR A 398 8.10 -12.74 30.42
C TYR A 398 8.42 -14.24 30.35
N ALA A 399 8.27 -14.85 29.17
CA ALA A 399 8.30 -16.31 28.99
C ALA A 399 9.40 -16.79 28.03
N ASP A 400 10.40 -15.94 27.77
CA ASP A 400 11.56 -16.25 26.93
C ASP A 400 12.84 -16.44 27.76
N GLU A 401 13.86 -17.05 27.16
CA GLU A 401 15.13 -17.37 27.84
C GLU A 401 16.14 -16.21 27.79
N PHE A 402 15.99 -15.28 26.85
CA PHE A 402 16.89 -14.15 26.67
C PHE A 402 16.71 -13.08 27.77
N PRO A 403 17.75 -12.60 28.44
CA PRO A 403 17.58 -11.52 29.43
C PRO A 403 17.29 -10.18 28.74
N LEU A 404 16.25 -9.47 29.17
CA LEU A 404 15.95 -8.12 28.69
C LEU A 404 16.38 -7.06 29.71
N ASP A 405 16.83 -5.89 29.26
CA ASP A 405 17.01 -4.74 30.14
C ASP A 405 15.64 -4.12 30.45
N GLY A 406 15.17 -4.26 31.68
CA GLY A 406 13.88 -3.73 32.11
C GLY A 406 13.83 -2.19 32.13
N ASP A 407 14.97 -1.52 32.01
CA ASP A 407 15.04 -0.06 31.77
C ASP A 407 14.61 0.34 30.36
N GLU A 408 14.52 -0.60 29.41
CA GLU A 408 14.08 -0.36 28.03
C GLU A 408 12.70 -0.94 27.72
N VAL A 409 12.16 -1.80 28.60
CA VAL A 409 10.85 -2.44 28.39
C VAL A 409 9.70 -1.57 28.91
N TRP A 410 8.77 -1.24 28.03
CA TRP A 410 7.55 -0.52 28.35
C TRP A 410 6.30 -1.36 28.11
N LEU A 411 5.28 -1.12 28.93
CA LEU A 411 3.91 -1.56 28.67
C LEU A 411 3.09 -0.34 28.25
N ALA A 412 2.33 -0.47 27.16
CA ALA A 412 1.50 0.61 26.62
C ALA A 412 0.10 0.07 26.29
N VAL A 413 -0.93 0.78 26.74
CA VAL A 413 -2.34 0.46 26.45
C VAL A 413 -2.83 1.40 25.38
N HIS A 414 -3.45 0.86 24.34
CA HIS A 414 -4.06 1.62 23.26
C HIS A 414 -5.52 1.19 23.09
N GLU A 415 -6.41 2.15 22.88
CA GLU A 415 -7.78 1.87 22.48
C GLU A 415 -7.79 1.16 21.11
N ASP A 416 -8.63 0.14 20.95
CA ASP A 416 -8.81 -0.53 19.65
C ASP A 416 -9.50 0.42 18.66
N ARG A 417 -8.71 1.07 17.80
CA ARG A 417 -9.24 1.92 16.73
C ARG A 417 -9.49 1.11 15.46
N PRO A 418 -10.60 1.39 14.74
CA PRO A 418 -10.81 0.81 13.41
C PRO A 418 -9.67 1.20 12.47
N THR A 419 -9.14 0.21 11.76
CA THR A 419 -7.93 0.23 10.90
C THR A 419 -8.10 1.03 9.60
N TYR A 420 -8.75 2.20 9.63
CA TYR A 420 -8.87 3.09 8.46
C TYR A 420 -7.94 4.29 8.60
N GLY A 421 -6.73 4.16 8.08
CA GLY A 421 -5.80 5.28 7.89
C GLY A 421 -4.34 4.92 8.20
N PHE A 422 -3.66 4.28 7.24
CA PHE A 422 -2.23 3.93 7.29
C PHE A 422 -1.25 5.15 7.33
N ARG A 423 -1.69 6.35 7.72
CA ARG A 423 -0.92 7.60 7.60
C ARG A 423 -1.03 8.60 8.77
N GLY A 424 -1.67 8.25 9.88
CA GLY A 424 -1.67 9.10 11.08
C GLY A 424 -0.48 8.78 12.00
N ASP A 425 0.03 9.78 12.72
CA ASP A 425 0.91 9.56 13.89
C ASP A 425 0.34 8.44 14.78
N ASP A 426 1.22 7.59 15.33
CA ASP A 426 0.81 6.51 16.23
C ASP A 426 -0.04 7.08 17.37
N ALA A 427 -1.24 6.51 17.57
CA ALA A 427 -2.18 7.03 18.56
C ALA A 427 -1.53 6.98 19.95
N GLU A 428 -1.54 8.13 20.66
CA GLU A 428 -0.98 8.22 22.01
C GLU A 428 -1.60 7.14 22.91
N PRO A 429 -0.78 6.39 23.67
CA PRO A 429 -1.29 5.37 24.58
C PRO A 429 -2.15 6.00 25.68
N THR A 430 -3.24 5.31 26.06
CA THR A 430 -4.11 5.73 27.18
C THR A 430 -3.44 5.53 28.53
N ALA A 431 -2.62 4.49 28.65
CA ALA A 431 -1.81 4.21 29.83
C ALA A 431 -0.44 3.67 29.42
N THR A 432 0.58 3.97 30.23
CA THR A 432 1.94 3.45 30.05
C THR A 432 2.54 3.07 31.39
N ALA A 433 3.29 1.98 31.45
CA ALA A 433 4.05 1.57 32.63
C ALA A 433 5.45 1.08 32.26
N GLN A 434 6.38 1.24 33.19
CA GLN A 434 7.74 0.72 33.07
C GLN A 434 8.06 -0.10 34.34
N PRO A 435 7.50 -1.30 34.48
CA PRO A 435 7.47 -1.99 35.77
C PRO A 435 8.81 -2.62 36.17
N TRP A 436 9.71 -2.82 35.21
CA TRP A 436 11.00 -3.49 35.41
C TRP A 436 12.21 -2.55 35.45
N THR A 437 12.01 -1.24 35.66
CA THR A 437 13.10 -0.25 35.77
C THR A 437 14.14 -0.65 36.84
N GLY A 438 15.40 -0.68 36.44
CA GLY A 438 16.56 -1.00 37.27
C GLY A 438 16.76 -2.50 37.50
N THR A 439 16.08 -3.34 36.72
CA THR A 439 16.18 -4.80 36.78
C THR A 439 16.42 -5.39 35.40
N THR A 440 17.21 -6.46 35.33
CA THR A 440 17.27 -7.32 34.15
C THR A 440 16.14 -8.32 34.27
N MET A 441 15.27 -8.39 33.26
CA MET A 441 14.16 -9.33 33.21
C MET A 441 14.66 -10.71 32.82
N GLU A 442 14.23 -11.73 33.56
CA GLU A 442 14.46 -13.15 33.30
C GLU A 442 13.12 -13.87 33.13
N SER A 443 13.14 -15.07 32.53
CA SER A 443 11.94 -15.91 32.37
C SER A 443 11.18 -16.08 33.70
N GLY A 444 9.89 -15.80 33.69
CA GLY A 444 8.98 -15.84 34.83
C GLY A 444 8.86 -14.52 35.61
N ASP A 445 9.55 -13.45 35.20
CA ASP A 445 9.32 -12.12 35.77
C ASP A 445 7.99 -11.56 35.28
N ASP A 446 7.12 -11.18 36.22
CA ASP A 446 5.78 -10.66 35.96
C ASP A 446 5.61 -9.20 36.39
N ALA A 447 4.69 -8.51 35.74
CA ALA A 447 4.20 -7.21 36.16
C ALA A 447 2.73 -7.03 35.79
N THR A 448 2.04 -6.17 36.55
CA THR A 448 0.64 -5.81 36.30
C THR A 448 0.54 -4.37 35.82
N ILE A 449 -0.19 -4.15 34.73
CA ILE A 449 -0.66 -2.83 34.28
C ILE A 449 -2.17 -2.72 34.55
N ALA A 450 -2.58 -1.57 35.09
CA ALA A 450 -3.98 -1.25 35.37
C ALA A 450 -4.55 -0.34 34.27
N ASP A 451 -5.85 -0.05 34.37
CA ASP A 451 -6.59 0.78 33.40
C ASP A 451 -6.54 0.17 31.99
N VAL A 452 -6.73 -1.16 31.92
CA VAL A 452 -6.90 -1.92 30.67
C VAL A 452 -8.38 -2.27 30.56
N ASP A 453 -9.08 -1.63 29.64
CA ASP A 453 -10.48 -1.91 29.38
C ASP A 453 -10.60 -3.07 28.36
N PRO A 454 -11.68 -3.87 28.38
CA PRO A 454 -11.88 -4.87 27.34
C PRO A 454 -11.95 -4.23 25.95
N GLY A 455 -11.32 -4.88 24.98
CA GLY A 455 -11.12 -4.33 23.64
C GLY A 455 -9.75 -3.71 23.47
N ASP A 456 -9.15 -3.13 24.52
CA ASP A 456 -7.84 -2.47 24.43
C ASP A 456 -6.74 -3.40 23.93
N VAL A 457 -5.77 -2.82 23.25
CA VAL A 457 -4.54 -3.48 22.82
C VAL A 457 -3.42 -3.05 23.73
N VAL A 458 -2.89 -4.00 24.50
CA VAL A 458 -1.67 -3.82 25.29
C VAL A 458 -0.47 -4.26 24.47
N SER A 459 0.49 -3.36 24.29
CA SER A 459 1.75 -3.60 23.62
C SER A 459 2.88 -3.64 24.64
N VAL A 460 3.77 -4.62 24.49
CA VAL A 460 5.07 -4.65 25.17
C VAL A 460 6.08 -4.06 24.19
N CYS A 461 6.65 -2.91 24.50
CA CYS A 461 7.54 -2.16 23.61
C CYS A 461 8.98 -2.20 24.10
N TRP A 462 9.93 -2.15 23.17
CA TRP A 462 11.33 -1.87 23.44
C TRP A 462 11.62 -0.40 23.13
N GLY A 463 12.14 0.35 24.09
CA GLY A 463 12.24 1.80 24.01
C GLY A 463 10.90 2.50 24.22
N GLU A 464 10.77 3.74 23.73
CA GLU A 464 9.55 4.53 23.94
C GLU A 464 8.29 3.83 23.40
N PRO A 465 7.13 3.93 24.10
CA PRO A 465 5.86 3.33 23.69
C PRO A 465 5.49 3.62 22.23
N SER A 466 5.60 2.59 21.38
CA SER A 466 5.26 2.65 19.96
C SER A 466 4.73 1.29 19.51
N PHE A 467 3.66 1.29 18.71
CA PHE A 467 3.15 0.07 18.11
C PHE A 467 4.14 -0.57 17.14
N ARG A 468 4.99 0.24 16.49
CA ARG A 468 6.01 -0.24 15.54
C ARG A 468 7.17 -0.95 16.22
N GLU A 469 7.46 -0.56 17.45
CA GLU A 469 8.54 -1.12 18.28
C GLU A 469 8.02 -2.16 19.29
N SER A 470 6.85 -2.75 19.05
CA SER A 470 6.29 -3.75 19.96
C SER A 470 7.02 -5.09 19.82
N LEU A 471 7.53 -5.61 20.93
CA LEU A 471 8.04 -6.98 21.08
C LEU A 471 6.92 -8.02 21.15
N SER A 472 5.74 -7.60 21.60
CA SER A 472 4.54 -8.42 21.69
C SER A 472 3.28 -7.55 21.84
N THR A 473 2.13 -8.06 21.41
CA THR A 473 0.84 -7.39 21.57
C THR A 473 -0.21 -8.38 22.08
N HIS A 474 -1.12 -7.85 22.89
CA HIS A 474 -2.23 -8.60 23.46
C HIS A 474 -3.49 -7.75 23.43
N ARG A 475 -4.57 -8.30 22.87
CA ARG A 475 -5.89 -7.68 22.95
C ARG A 475 -6.59 -8.18 24.19
N ALA A 476 -6.95 -7.28 25.10
CA ALA A 476 -7.75 -7.59 26.27
C ALA A 476 -9.15 -8.03 25.81
N GLN A 477 -9.49 -9.29 26.00
CA GLN A 477 -10.78 -9.82 25.58
C GLN A 477 -11.82 -9.64 26.69
N PRO A 478 -13.09 -9.33 26.37
CA PRO A 478 -14.16 -9.39 27.35
C PRO A 478 -14.34 -10.84 27.84
N PRO A 479 -14.96 -11.04 29.02
CA PRO A 479 -15.07 -12.38 29.61
C PRO A 479 -15.97 -13.31 28.78
N GLY A 480 -15.41 -14.41 28.31
CA GLY A 480 -16.09 -15.48 27.59
C GLY A 480 -16.20 -15.28 26.08
N THR A 481 -16.85 -16.24 25.43
CA THR A 481 -17.16 -16.27 24.01
C THR A 481 -18.62 -16.67 23.81
N VAL A 482 -19.20 -16.35 22.65
CA VAL A 482 -20.58 -16.73 22.33
C VAL A 482 -20.62 -17.66 21.15
N VAL A 483 -21.35 -18.77 21.31
CA VAL A 483 -21.72 -19.67 20.23
C VAL A 483 -23.13 -19.35 19.79
N PHE A 484 -23.29 -19.07 18.50
CA PHE A 484 -24.58 -18.80 17.88
C PHE A 484 -25.03 -20.02 17.08
N GLU A 485 -26.28 -20.44 17.28
CA GLU A 485 -26.96 -21.44 16.48
C GLU A 485 -28.23 -20.81 15.93
N TYR A 486 -28.50 -20.94 14.63
CA TYR A 486 -29.64 -20.32 13.98
C TYR A 486 -30.51 -21.39 13.32
N ASP A 487 -31.82 -21.35 13.58
CA ASP A 487 -32.83 -22.17 12.91
C ASP A 487 -33.48 -21.37 11.79
N TYR A 488 -33.22 -21.76 10.54
CA TYR A 488 -33.73 -21.07 9.35
C TYR A 488 -35.22 -21.32 9.09
N GLU A 489 -35.82 -22.40 9.59
CA GLU A 489 -37.26 -22.67 9.43
C GLU A 489 -38.08 -21.79 10.38
N GLU A 490 -37.64 -21.70 11.64
CA GLU A 490 -38.32 -20.91 12.67
C GLU A 490 -37.85 -19.45 12.73
N GLN A 491 -36.77 -19.11 12.01
CA GLN A 491 -36.08 -17.82 12.07
C GLN A 491 -35.74 -17.44 13.52
N SER A 492 -35.19 -18.40 14.25
CA SER A 492 -34.84 -18.25 15.66
C SER A 492 -33.34 -18.41 15.87
N LEU A 493 -32.80 -17.62 16.81
CA LEU A 493 -31.39 -17.60 17.15
C LEU A 493 -31.23 -18.07 18.60
N ALA A 494 -30.39 -19.08 18.81
CA ALA A 494 -29.88 -19.46 20.12
C ALA A 494 -28.47 -18.88 20.30
N ALA A 495 -28.27 -18.10 21.36
CA ALA A 495 -26.98 -17.56 21.75
C ALA A 495 -26.54 -18.20 23.08
N THR A 496 -25.44 -18.97 23.04
CA THR A 496 -24.88 -19.67 24.21
C THR A 496 -23.59 -19.01 24.65
N LEU A 497 -23.55 -18.52 25.89
CA LEU A 497 -22.38 -17.88 26.48
C LEU A 497 -21.46 -18.93 27.13
N GLU A 498 -20.22 -19.02 26.66
CA GLU A 498 -19.16 -19.87 27.19
C GLU A 498 -18.14 -19.00 27.93
N LEU A 499 -18.01 -19.18 29.25
CA LEU A 499 -17.03 -18.46 30.07
C LEU A 499 -15.73 -19.26 30.20
N ASP A 500 -14.60 -18.57 30.23
CA ASP A 500 -13.25 -19.16 30.37
C ASP A 500 -13.03 -19.84 31.72
N ASP A 501 -13.82 -19.46 32.72
CA ASP A 501 -13.78 -19.96 34.08
C ASP A 501 -15.17 -20.33 34.64
N ASP A 502 -15.20 -21.15 35.70
CA ASP A 502 -16.45 -21.59 36.36
C ASP A 502 -17.13 -20.46 37.17
N THR A 503 -16.71 -19.21 37.02
CA THR A 503 -17.22 -18.06 37.80
C THR A 503 -18.52 -17.54 37.18
N GLU A 504 -19.59 -17.51 37.98
CA GLU A 504 -20.85 -16.87 37.56
C GLU A 504 -20.66 -15.35 37.43
N ARG A 505 -21.13 -14.79 36.31
CA ARG A 505 -21.05 -13.35 35.98
C ARG A 505 -22.43 -12.71 36.04
N SER A 506 -22.50 -11.38 36.13
CA SER A 506 -23.79 -10.68 36.09
C SER A 506 -24.44 -10.81 34.72
N ALA A 507 -25.71 -11.21 34.67
CA ALA A 507 -26.42 -11.38 33.40
C ALA A 507 -26.66 -10.03 32.69
N SER A 508 -26.77 -8.93 33.44
CA SER A 508 -26.93 -7.58 32.88
C SER A 508 -25.63 -6.97 32.36
N ALA A 509 -24.51 -7.66 32.48
CA ALA A 509 -23.26 -7.23 31.86
C ALA A 509 -23.17 -7.66 30.39
N TYR A 510 -24.03 -8.58 29.94
CA TYR A 510 -24.09 -9.07 28.57
C TYR A 510 -25.39 -8.62 27.91
N GLU A 511 -25.28 -8.10 26.70
CA GLU A 511 -26.43 -7.66 25.91
C GLU A 511 -26.34 -8.24 24.51
N LEU A 512 -27.43 -8.86 24.05
CA LEU A 512 -27.58 -9.35 22.68
C LEU A 512 -28.23 -8.25 21.83
N LEU A 513 -27.52 -7.80 20.81
CA LEU A 513 -27.94 -6.82 19.83
C LEU A 513 -28.26 -7.51 18.50
N ILE A 514 -29.29 -7.02 17.82
CA ILE A 514 -29.69 -7.40 16.47
C ILE A 514 -29.81 -6.10 15.67
N ASP A 515 -29.00 -5.97 14.63
CA ASP A 515 -28.83 -4.75 13.83
C ASP A 515 -28.53 -3.51 14.70
N GLY A 516 -27.75 -3.71 15.78
CA GLY A 516 -27.40 -2.68 16.76
C GLY A 516 -28.52 -2.30 17.73
N GLU A 517 -29.67 -2.98 17.72
CA GLU A 517 -30.77 -2.77 18.67
C GLU A 517 -30.86 -3.94 19.68
N PRO A 518 -31.17 -3.70 20.97
CA PRO A 518 -31.29 -4.77 21.95
C PRO A 518 -32.41 -5.75 21.59
N ALA A 519 -32.11 -7.05 21.61
CA ALA A 519 -33.09 -8.10 21.35
C ALA A 519 -34.21 -8.14 22.39
N ASP A 520 -35.38 -8.67 22.01
CA ASP A 520 -36.58 -8.78 22.86
C ASP A 520 -36.38 -9.68 24.10
N THR A 521 -35.43 -10.61 24.03
CA THR A 521 -35.06 -11.52 25.13
C THR A 521 -33.58 -11.34 25.44
N GLN A 522 -33.26 -11.04 26.70
CA GLN A 522 -31.89 -10.90 27.20
C GLN A 522 -31.58 -11.93 28.29
N TRP A 523 -30.29 -12.21 28.54
CA TRP A 523 -29.89 -13.04 29.69
C TRP A 523 -30.42 -12.49 31.03
N ALA A 524 -30.42 -11.16 31.17
CA ALA A 524 -30.90 -10.45 32.35
C ALA A 524 -32.41 -10.64 32.62
N ASP A 525 -33.20 -11.02 31.60
CA ASP A 525 -34.63 -11.32 31.79
C ASP A 525 -34.85 -12.69 32.46
N ALA A 526 -33.92 -13.62 32.25
CA ALA A 526 -34.01 -15.00 32.74
C ALA A 526 -33.39 -15.18 34.13
N ALA A 527 -32.26 -14.53 34.39
CA ALA A 527 -31.51 -14.66 35.65
C ALA A 527 -30.71 -13.38 35.99
N ASP A 528 -30.37 -13.21 37.26
CA ASP A 528 -29.46 -12.13 37.71
C ASP A 528 -27.99 -12.42 37.33
N THR A 529 -27.65 -13.70 37.13
CA THR A 529 -26.30 -14.19 36.83
C THR A 529 -26.31 -15.24 35.73
N VAL A 530 -25.23 -15.31 34.96
CA VAL A 530 -24.96 -16.29 33.91
C VAL A 530 -23.78 -17.18 34.28
N ALA A 531 -23.88 -18.46 33.95
CA ALA A 531 -22.79 -19.41 34.03
C ALA A 531 -22.37 -19.86 32.62
N SER A 532 -21.19 -20.45 32.47
CA SER A 532 -20.75 -21.05 31.20
C SER A 532 -21.80 -22.08 30.71
N GLY A 533 -22.14 -22.03 29.41
CA GLY A 533 -23.19 -22.81 28.78
C GLY A 533 -24.62 -22.26 28.94
N THR A 534 -24.78 -21.01 29.39
CA THR A 534 -26.13 -20.40 29.50
C THR A 534 -26.60 -19.91 28.13
N THR A 535 -27.72 -20.48 27.67
CA THR A 535 -28.34 -20.16 26.38
C THR A 535 -29.59 -19.27 26.54
N ILE A 536 -29.75 -18.30 25.64
CA ILE A 536 -31.01 -17.61 25.38
C ILE A 536 -31.47 -17.90 23.94
N GLU A 537 -32.78 -17.90 23.72
CA GLU A 537 -33.41 -18.09 22.42
C GLU A 537 -34.20 -16.83 22.07
N VAL A 538 -34.01 -16.32 20.86
CA VAL A 538 -34.71 -15.16 20.31
C VAL A 538 -35.43 -15.59 19.03
N ASP A 539 -36.73 -15.35 18.98
CA ASP A 539 -37.56 -15.62 17.80
C ASP A 539 -37.53 -14.44 16.81
N ALA A 540 -37.86 -14.71 15.55
CA ALA A 540 -38.05 -13.71 14.49
C ALA A 540 -36.80 -12.85 14.20
N VAL A 541 -35.62 -13.45 14.27
CA VAL A 541 -34.35 -12.81 13.88
C VAL A 541 -34.21 -12.96 12.36
N PRO A 542 -34.12 -11.87 11.56
CA PRO A 542 -34.00 -11.99 10.11
C PRO A 542 -32.68 -12.63 9.67
N VAL A 543 -32.70 -13.31 8.52
CA VAL A 543 -31.48 -13.77 7.85
C VAL A 543 -30.70 -12.56 7.32
N GLY A 544 -29.39 -12.56 7.54
CA GLY A 544 -28.47 -11.50 7.19
C GLY A 544 -28.43 -10.34 8.20
N ALA A 545 -29.16 -10.43 9.31
CA ALA A 545 -29.06 -9.45 10.39
C ALA A 545 -27.66 -9.46 11.02
N ASP A 546 -27.18 -8.29 11.44
CA ASP A 546 -25.95 -8.19 12.23
C ASP A 546 -26.27 -8.55 13.68
N VAL A 547 -25.82 -9.72 14.13
CA VAL A 547 -26.04 -10.19 15.50
C VAL A 547 -24.76 -10.02 16.28
N GLU A 548 -24.85 -9.36 17.43
CA GLU A 548 -23.71 -9.10 18.29
C GLU A 548 -24.06 -9.37 19.74
N VAL A 549 -23.09 -9.88 20.50
CA VAL A 549 -23.16 -9.86 21.96
C VAL A 549 -22.07 -8.95 22.45
N VAL A 550 -22.48 -7.97 23.25
CA VAL A 550 -21.60 -6.95 23.81
C VAL A 550 -21.51 -7.09 25.32
N TRP A 551 -20.43 -6.57 25.89
CA TRP A 551 -20.15 -6.62 27.32
C TRP A 551 -19.83 -5.24 27.90
N GLY A 552 -20.35 -4.98 29.10
CA GLY A 552 -20.04 -3.77 29.88
C GLY A 552 -20.82 -2.53 29.41
N GLU A 553 -20.42 -1.35 29.90
CA GLU A 553 -21.07 -0.07 29.55
C GLU A 553 -20.58 0.50 28.21
N ASP A 554 -19.45 0.02 27.72
CA ASP A 554 -18.79 0.47 26.47
C ASP A 554 -19.09 -0.46 25.28
N ASP A 555 -20.06 -1.37 25.44
CA ASP A 555 -20.55 -2.28 24.40
C ASP A 555 -19.43 -3.07 23.68
N VAL A 556 -18.47 -3.59 24.44
CA VAL A 556 -17.31 -4.32 23.88
C VAL A 556 -17.77 -5.66 23.33
N ARG A 557 -17.48 -5.93 22.06
CA ARG A 557 -17.92 -7.16 21.37
C ARG A 557 -17.31 -8.42 21.98
N VAL A 558 -18.16 -9.31 22.49
CA VAL A 558 -17.84 -10.67 22.96
C VAL A 558 -17.92 -11.69 21.82
N GLY A 559 -18.88 -11.51 20.93
CA GLY A 559 -19.09 -12.38 19.78
C GLY A 559 -20.04 -11.75 18.79
N SER A 560 -19.96 -12.17 17.54
CA SER A 560 -20.87 -11.73 16.49
C SER A 560 -21.21 -12.88 15.56
N ALA A 561 -22.40 -12.82 14.98
CA ALA A 561 -22.84 -13.71 13.92
C ALA A 561 -23.57 -12.90 12.85
N TYR A 562 -23.48 -13.39 11.63
CA TYR A 562 -24.33 -12.98 10.53
C TYR A 562 -25.13 -14.21 10.13
N PRO A 563 -26.37 -14.39 10.62
CA PRO A 563 -27.16 -15.57 10.33
C PRO A 563 -27.39 -15.67 8.82
N GLN A 564 -26.63 -16.52 8.14
CA GLN A 564 -26.70 -16.75 6.71
C GLN A 564 -26.34 -18.20 6.47
N PRO A 565 -27.17 -18.96 5.71
CA PRO A 565 -26.88 -20.36 5.50
C PRO A 565 -25.60 -20.50 4.69
N THR A 566 -24.85 -21.57 4.93
CA THR A 566 -23.66 -21.92 4.15
C THR A 566 -23.84 -23.33 3.60
N ILE A 567 -23.73 -23.49 2.29
CA ILE A 567 -23.90 -24.77 1.59
C ILE A 567 -22.67 -25.07 0.74
N ASP A 568 -22.03 -26.19 1.01
CA ASP A 568 -20.94 -26.72 0.21
C ASP A 568 -21.48 -27.47 -1.01
N LEU A 569 -21.01 -27.09 -2.19
CA LEU A 569 -21.45 -27.64 -3.46
C LEU A 569 -20.29 -28.29 -4.22
N ALA A 570 -20.57 -29.38 -4.91
CA ALA A 570 -19.60 -30.01 -5.81
C ALA A 570 -20.25 -30.48 -7.10
N PHE A 571 -19.58 -30.32 -8.24
CA PHE A 571 -20.01 -30.96 -9.48
C PHE A 571 -19.88 -32.48 -9.38
N THR A 572 -20.85 -33.21 -9.93
CA THR A 572 -20.75 -34.66 -10.10
C THR A 572 -19.61 -35.04 -11.04
N ASP A 573 -19.09 -36.26 -10.94
CA ASP A 573 -17.94 -36.74 -11.75
C ASP A 573 -18.14 -36.60 -13.27
N ASP A 574 -19.39 -36.63 -13.74
CA ASP A 574 -19.78 -36.47 -15.14
C ASP A 574 -20.12 -35.02 -15.52
N GLY A 575 -20.08 -34.09 -14.56
CA GLY A 575 -20.32 -32.66 -14.74
C GLY A 575 -21.76 -32.28 -15.08
N THR A 576 -22.71 -33.22 -14.95
CA THR A 576 -24.12 -33.03 -15.37
C THR A 576 -25.04 -32.56 -14.25
N ALA A 577 -24.53 -32.49 -13.01
CA ALA A 577 -25.26 -31.97 -11.87
C ALA A 577 -24.30 -31.38 -10.84
N VAL A 578 -24.86 -30.61 -9.92
CA VAL A 578 -24.18 -30.13 -8.70
C VAL A 578 -24.84 -30.78 -7.49
N GLU A 579 -24.06 -31.39 -6.61
CA GLU A 579 -24.48 -32.06 -5.38
C GLU A 579 -24.24 -31.16 -4.16
N HIS A 580 -25.18 -31.16 -3.21
CA HIS A 580 -24.97 -30.66 -1.84
C HIS A 580 -24.09 -31.64 -1.07
N VAL A 581 -22.85 -31.25 -0.77
CA VAL A 581 -21.87 -32.13 -0.12
C VAL A 581 -21.65 -31.82 1.36
N GLY A 582 -22.17 -30.70 1.87
CA GLY A 582 -21.95 -30.21 3.23
C GLY A 582 -22.62 -28.86 3.50
N GLY A 583 -22.64 -28.43 4.75
CA GLY A 583 -23.32 -27.20 5.16
C GLY A 583 -24.77 -27.40 5.61
N ASP A 584 -25.52 -26.30 5.62
CA ASP A 584 -26.88 -26.18 6.15
C ASP A 584 -27.94 -26.82 5.23
N SER A 585 -29.06 -27.22 5.83
CA SER A 585 -30.27 -27.68 5.11
C SER A 585 -31.25 -26.51 5.04
N VAL A 586 -31.74 -26.18 3.85
CA VAL A 586 -32.56 -24.98 3.63
C VAL A 586 -33.70 -25.31 2.68
N ASP A 587 -34.91 -24.77 2.92
CA ASP A 587 -36.07 -24.97 2.05
C ASP A 587 -35.72 -24.57 0.59
N ALA A 588 -35.90 -25.51 -0.34
CA ALA A 588 -35.61 -25.31 -1.77
C ALA A 588 -36.38 -24.14 -2.37
N SER A 589 -37.54 -23.77 -1.81
CA SER A 589 -38.34 -22.63 -2.26
C SER A 589 -37.74 -21.26 -1.91
N ALA A 590 -36.75 -21.21 -1.02
CA ALA A 590 -35.99 -20.01 -0.72
C ALA A 590 -34.70 -19.90 -1.56
N LEU A 591 -34.43 -20.87 -2.44
CA LEU A 591 -33.14 -21.00 -3.12
C LEU A 591 -33.25 -20.85 -4.63
N GLU A 592 -32.30 -20.12 -5.21
CA GLU A 592 -32.11 -20.00 -6.65
C GLU A 592 -30.67 -20.35 -7.02
N ALA A 593 -30.47 -21.27 -7.96
CA ALA A 593 -29.17 -21.60 -8.51
C ALA A 593 -28.91 -20.77 -9.76
N ARG A 594 -27.83 -20.00 -9.75
CA ARG A 594 -27.34 -19.23 -10.89
C ARG A 594 -26.15 -19.93 -11.51
N VAL A 595 -26.37 -20.50 -12.68
CA VAL A 595 -25.38 -21.22 -13.49
C VAL A 595 -24.68 -20.25 -14.42
N TRP A 596 -23.35 -20.18 -14.33
CA TRP A 596 -22.51 -19.31 -15.15
C TRP A 596 -22.02 -20.05 -16.40
N THR A 597 -22.21 -19.45 -17.57
CA THR A 597 -21.76 -19.99 -18.87
C THR A 597 -20.93 -18.97 -19.65
N GLU A 598 -20.25 -19.37 -20.73
CA GLU A 598 -19.36 -18.49 -21.52
C GLU A 598 -19.99 -17.19 -22.05
N GLY A 599 -21.32 -17.08 -22.10
CA GLY A 599 -21.99 -15.90 -22.66
C GLY A 599 -23.18 -15.37 -21.88
N ASP A 600 -23.72 -16.13 -20.91
CA ASP A 600 -24.94 -15.79 -20.17
C ASP A 600 -25.00 -16.49 -18.80
N ASN A 601 -25.91 -16.03 -17.93
CA ASN A 601 -26.26 -16.71 -16.67
C ASN A 601 -27.65 -17.35 -16.81
N VAL A 602 -27.80 -18.59 -16.34
CA VAL A 602 -29.08 -19.30 -16.28
C VAL A 602 -29.49 -19.43 -14.82
N GLU A 603 -30.71 -18.98 -14.50
CA GLU A 603 -31.30 -19.10 -13.17
C GLU A 603 -32.21 -20.34 -13.12
N ILE A 604 -32.06 -21.14 -12.07
CA ILE A 604 -32.83 -22.35 -11.78
C ILE A 604 -33.47 -22.13 -10.40
N ASP A 605 -34.80 -22.12 -10.36
CA ASP A 605 -35.55 -22.12 -9.10
C ASP A 605 -35.48 -23.54 -8.50
N LEU A 606 -34.92 -23.69 -7.30
CA LEU A 606 -34.75 -25.01 -6.70
C LEU A 606 -36.09 -25.64 -6.32
N ALA A 607 -37.14 -24.85 -6.13
CA ALA A 607 -38.49 -25.35 -5.86
C ALA A 607 -39.05 -26.21 -7.00
N ASP A 608 -38.58 -26.00 -8.23
CA ASP A 608 -39.01 -26.77 -9.40
C ASP A 608 -38.29 -28.13 -9.48
N GLU A 609 -37.12 -28.27 -8.85
CA GLU A 609 -36.29 -29.47 -8.89
C GLU A 609 -36.40 -30.32 -7.63
N ILE A 610 -36.62 -29.70 -6.46
CA ILE A 610 -36.59 -30.35 -5.14
C ILE A 610 -37.87 -30.00 -4.36
N ASP A 611 -38.57 -31.04 -3.90
CA ASP A 611 -39.72 -30.91 -3.01
C ASP A 611 -39.25 -30.92 -1.54
N GLY A 612 -39.24 -29.76 -0.88
CA GLY A 612 -38.87 -29.62 0.54
C GLY A 612 -37.50 -28.99 0.72
N ASP A 613 -36.73 -29.46 1.70
CA ASP A 613 -35.40 -28.90 1.99
C ASP A 613 -34.35 -29.43 1.01
N PHE A 614 -33.43 -28.56 0.61
CA PHE A 614 -32.20 -28.92 -0.07
C PHE A 614 -31.16 -29.36 0.97
N GLU A 615 -30.92 -30.66 1.04
CA GLU A 615 -30.07 -31.29 2.05
C GLU A 615 -28.89 -32.06 1.43
N LYS A 616 -27.95 -32.47 2.29
CA LYS A 616 -26.76 -33.20 1.85
C LYS A 616 -27.11 -34.47 1.07
N GLY A 617 -26.59 -34.54 -0.15
CA GLY A 617 -26.80 -35.63 -1.11
C GLY A 617 -27.85 -35.31 -2.18
N ASP A 618 -28.56 -34.19 -2.08
CA ASP A 618 -29.42 -33.71 -3.15
C ASP A 618 -28.61 -33.14 -4.31
N THR A 619 -29.16 -33.26 -5.52
CA THR A 619 -28.48 -32.89 -6.75
C THR A 619 -29.34 -31.99 -7.63
N ILE A 620 -28.76 -30.91 -8.12
CA ILE A 620 -29.37 -29.97 -9.07
C ILE A 620 -28.82 -30.29 -10.46
N PRO A 621 -29.67 -30.66 -11.44
CA PRO A 621 -29.21 -30.92 -12.79
C PRO A 621 -28.72 -29.64 -13.47
N VAL A 622 -27.57 -29.70 -14.15
CA VAL A 622 -27.00 -28.59 -14.92
C VAL A 622 -26.70 -29.04 -16.36
N ASP A 623 -27.11 -28.23 -17.34
CA ASP A 623 -26.91 -28.54 -18.77
C ASP A 623 -25.44 -28.25 -19.17
N ALA A 624 -24.59 -29.26 -18.99
CA ALA A 624 -23.12 -29.22 -18.92
C ALA A 624 -22.34 -28.74 -20.17
N SER A 625 -22.99 -28.25 -21.23
CA SER A 625 -22.26 -28.00 -22.49
C SER A 625 -21.44 -26.70 -22.54
N ALA A 626 -21.51 -25.83 -21.52
CA ALA A 626 -20.68 -24.62 -21.39
C ALA A 626 -20.58 -24.02 -19.96
N THR A 627 -20.90 -24.80 -18.91
CA THR A 627 -20.94 -24.30 -17.52
C THR A 627 -19.53 -24.08 -16.96
N HIS A 628 -19.29 -22.91 -16.36
CA HIS A 628 -18.04 -22.54 -15.68
C HIS A 628 -18.16 -22.61 -14.15
N GLY A 629 -19.37 -22.48 -13.63
CA GLY A 629 -19.67 -22.54 -12.20
C GLY A 629 -21.15 -22.40 -11.90
N LEU A 630 -21.53 -22.62 -10.65
CA LEU A 630 -22.88 -22.42 -10.13
C LEU A 630 -22.77 -21.74 -8.77
N SER A 631 -23.48 -20.64 -8.58
CA SER A 631 -23.74 -20.04 -7.26
C SER A 631 -25.15 -20.33 -6.81
N LEU A 632 -25.31 -20.52 -5.51
CA LEU A 632 -26.61 -20.65 -4.86
C LEU A 632 -26.94 -19.35 -4.12
N ILE A 633 -28.13 -18.83 -4.37
CA ILE A 633 -28.63 -17.58 -3.85
C ILE A 633 -29.82 -17.86 -2.94
N TYR A 634 -29.76 -17.38 -1.70
CA TYR A 634 -30.84 -17.46 -0.72
C TYR A 634 -31.67 -16.16 -0.73
N GLU A 635 -33.00 -16.32 -0.83
CA GLU A 635 -34.00 -15.25 -0.91
C GLU A 635 -33.69 -14.16 -1.95
N GLY A 636 -32.93 -14.50 -3.00
CA GLY A 636 -32.54 -13.59 -4.07
C GLY A 636 -31.51 -12.52 -3.67
N GLN A 637 -30.90 -12.63 -2.48
CA GLN A 637 -30.00 -11.60 -1.96
C GLN A 637 -28.63 -12.15 -1.54
N TYR A 638 -28.59 -13.33 -0.90
CA TYR A 638 -27.38 -13.81 -0.24
C TYR A 638 -26.73 -14.95 -1.02
N HIS A 639 -25.44 -14.83 -1.34
CA HIS A 639 -24.68 -15.91 -1.95
C HIS A 639 -24.23 -16.91 -0.88
N ILE A 640 -24.79 -18.11 -0.88
CA ILE A 640 -24.67 -19.06 0.24
C ILE A 640 -23.87 -20.33 -0.09
N GLY A 641 -23.57 -20.53 -1.37
CA GLY A 641 -22.87 -21.72 -1.82
C GLY A 641 -22.35 -21.57 -3.23
N TYR A 642 -21.28 -22.29 -3.54
CA TYR A 642 -20.61 -22.13 -4.82
C TYR A 642 -19.83 -23.38 -5.27
N ALA A 643 -19.87 -23.67 -6.57
CA ALA A 643 -19.08 -24.73 -7.20
C ALA A 643 -18.49 -24.27 -8.54
N HIS A 644 -17.24 -24.63 -8.81
CA HIS A 644 -16.57 -24.48 -10.11
C HIS A 644 -16.40 -25.83 -10.80
N THR A 645 -16.45 -25.82 -12.13
CA THR A 645 -15.87 -26.91 -12.93
C THR A 645 -14.34 -26.78 -12.94
N ALA A 646 -13.62 -27.86 -12.66
CA ALA A 646 -12.15 -27.90 -12.61
C ALA A 646 -11.48 -27.72 -13.98
#